data_AF-A0A670JNC8-F1
#
_entry.id   AF-A0A670JNC8-F1
#
_cell.length_a   1.000
_cell.length_b   1.000
_cell.length_c   1.000
_cell.angle_alpha   90.00
_cell.angle_beta   90.00
_cell.angle_gamma   90.00
#
_symmetry.space_group_name_H-M   'P 1'
#
loop_
_entity.id
_entity.type
_entity.pdbx_description
1 polymer ?
#
loop_
_entity_poly.entity_id
_entity_poly.type
_entity_poly.pdbx_seq_one_letter_code
_entity_poly.pdbx_strand_id
1 'polypeptide(L)'
;MAPALEMTSAQSAAGSEEPPAPPFGKPGPTGPPGATRGREEGGGGDKPKAAPALLPFSVEALMADRRKPGSLPGGPERGEPSAHPRPLSPRRGAPSAAAPERPASALAIATHFAVGGLVQVPEEALAKAESPEKPERTPWMQSPRFSPPPPRKLSIISGWILPNQHFLHDVHISAAPAFNDPFQTSDMDFKHSYAALVKGVPSFDFSGGFQPCELLLTGDKAFPVLVNANGQVLIAASQYGKGRMVVVSHEDALKTPQFLPFIRNVLQWLKPSRASQVGVHASLDSLSQMLLRDGVKVQAGAALGSSLGVYCTDAYEELHADDLVQFVKSGGGLLIAGQAWHWASQHGMKNVLLGFPGNRVASVAGVYFTGNVGGNGIFPVSAQMPRIPLITQHGLDIQSDLTALLSGVKEFKIQDGVPSELLIHGTLAFPVAIDDANQSFLAAARYGRGRVIVSAHENLFSTPSMKPFVLNAIRWLSSGKGGKVGVGDYLQDLYSMLDQAKITCELTDLKDGLSVYCCTAYYDTEVEKIQEFVSEGGGLLIGGQAWSSADENTASSIITEFPGNKILEKFGIGILGNDISSSDEIFPARPAREVALAYHFRKAFFQFQQHIENRQALKSPYSSWLKKLGQDLVTLIKIPAAESPTIFSVHEDLMELMKSRGIPEISASNPIKSSSEEAFFIRLSSELYNVSPEFQKLAPSLNQQLGATYPISPPQTIRINGKNNGNEAWRSTGLYVPPMKTASLLFPYNAIGAKLQVQIGCHSDDLSDAEELKRAPVVTRRFEVKAQSVEVSSLWGGLLYIIVPEKSSVGLISVTIKGAVQAPYYKHGETSTSAWQNTIRHFPAPWAELETTNVILTVPADNVRTMDNPGVLLTIWDNMMKAVAKLASVPAVFPRPERIVADVQISVGWMHAGYPIMLHLVSVQEMIDVQSIHANGLWGPIHELGHNQQQAGWDFPPHTTEATCNLWSVYVNETVLNTPRERAHEELLPELRKERIENYIKNGQLKDFELFTALEPYLQLQEAFGWEPYMRIFAEYQKMTQIPEDNESKMNLWAEKFSQQVKRDLAPFFQAWKWPIKKELSQKLARAFPTWAENPMKQYVSP
;
A
#
# COMPACT_ATOMS: atom_id res chain seq x y z
N MET A 1 20.20 -37.48 38.24
CA MET A 1 21.05 -37.43 39.46
C MET A 1 21.04 -35.99 40.00
N ALA A 2 21.21 -35.85 41.31
CA ALA A 2 21.37 -34.62 42.12
C ALA A 2 22.11 -35.07 43.43
N PRO A 3 22.55 -34.22 44.40
CA PRO A 3 22.08 -32.86 44.74
C PRO A 3 23.17 -31.86 45.23
N ALA A 4 22.74 -30.64 45.64
CA ALA A 4 23.30 -29.69 46.65
C ALA A 4 22.69 -28.28 46.35
N LEU A 5 21.90 -27.64 47.22
CA LEU A 5 22.25 -26.88 48.45
C LEU A 5 22.92 -25.51 48.14
N GLU A 6 22.61 -24.40 48.84
CA GLU A 6 22.07 -24.23 50.21
C GLU A 6 20.82 -23.31 50.33
N MET A 7 20.26 -23.23 51.54
CA MET A 7 19.34 -22.16 52.02
C MET A 7 19.89 -21.55 53.31
N THR A 8 19.47 -20.31 53.65
CA THR A 8 19.40 -19.84 55.06
C THR A 8 18.14 -18.97 55.27
N SER A 9 17.65 -18.90 56.52
CA SER A 9 16.27 -18.48 56.82
C SER A 9 16.04 -18.02 58.27
N ALA A 10 15.15 -17.04 58.47
CA ALA A 10 14.39 -16.76 59.69
C ALA A 10 13.10 -15.98 59.27
N GLN A 11 11.86 -16.20 59.72
CA GLN A 11 11.25 -16.61 61.01
C GLN A 11 11.36 -15.55 62.13
N SER A 12 10.31 -15.19 62.89
CA SER A 12 8.93 -15.74 63.00
C SER A 12 7.93 -14.80 63.75
N ALA A 13 6.61 -15.05 63.58
CA ALA A 13 5.47 -14.70 64.48
C ALA A 13 5.13 -13.19 64.70
N ALA A 14 3.92 -12.76 65.11
CA ALA A 14 2.50 -13.22 65.11
C ALA A 14 1.61 -11.99 65.52
N GLY A 15 0.26 -11.90 65.42
CA GLY A 15 -0.86 -12.75 64.94
C GLY A 15 -2.23 -12.06 65.26
N SER A 16 -3.38 -12.61 64.82
CA SER A 16 -4.82 -12.20 65.09
C SER A 16 -5.26 -10.77 64.66
N GLU A 17 -6.41 -10.47 64.01
CA GLU A 17 -7.85 -10.78 64.25
C GLU A 17 -8.44 -10.05 65.49
N GLU A 18 -9.59 -9.36 65.51
CA GLU A 18 -10.70 -9.09 64.54
C GLU A 18 -11.47 -7.74 64.90
N PRO A 19 -12.60 -7.32 64.24
CA PRO A 19 -13.25 -5.97 64.36
C PRO A 19 -14.49 -5.95 65.33
N PRO A 20 -15.60 -5.13 65.26
CA PRO A 20 -16.00 -3.92 64.48
C PRO A 20 -16.81 -2.79 65.26
N ALA A 21 -17.50 -1.86 64.55
CA ALA A 21 -18.82 -1.20 64.84
C ALA A 21 -18.96 0.37 65.05
N PRO A 22 -20.16 1.00 64.77
CA PRO A 22 -20.45 2.47 64.69
C PRO A 22 -21.54 2.94 65.75
N PRO A 23 -22.50 3.93 65.61
CA PRO A 23 -22.85 4.99 64.61
C PRO A 23 -23.36 6.41 65.17
N PHE A 24 -24.11 7.20 64.35
CA PHE A 24 -24.86 8.49 64.60
C PHE A 24 -24.08 9.84 64.61
N GLY A 25 -24.63 11.02 64.22
CA GLY A 25 -26.00 11.46 63.82
C GLY A 25 -26.10 12.82 63.05
N LYS A 26 -27.32 13.34 62.78
CA LYS A 26 -27.73 14.52 61.91
C LYS A 26 -28.10 15.80 62.75
N PRO A 27 -28.54 17.01 62.25
CA PRO A 27 -29.12 17.43 60.93
C PRO A 27 -28.74 18.86 60.36
N GLY A 28 -29.49 19.38 59.36
CA GLY A 28 -29.36 20.72 58.69
C GLY A 28 -30.19 21.87 59.35
N PRO A 29 -30.53 23.03 58.68
CA PRO A 29 -31.32 23.10 57.41
C PRO A 29 -31.21 24.36 56.46
N THR A 30 -31.92 24.31 55.29
CA THR A 30 -32.64 25.38 54.48
C THR A 30 -32.11 26.81 54.16
N GLY A 31 -32.30 27.25 52.88
CA GLY A 31 -32.97 28.55 52.54
C GLY A 31 -32.34 29.58 51.54
N PRO A 32 -32.97 29.88 50.37
CA PRO A 32 -32.61 30.97 49.42
C PRO A 32 -33.72 32.06 49.21
N PRO A 33 -33.41 33.27 48.65
CA PRO A 33 -33.78 33.68 47.25
C PRO A 33 -32.68 34.61 46.60
N GLY A 34 -32.71 35.24 45.40
CA GLY A 34 -33.72 35.85 44.49
C GLY A 34 -33.66 37.42 44.53
N ALA A 35 -34.05 38.26 43.55
CA ALA A 35 -34.37 38.13 42.12
C ALA A 35 -34.57 39.51 41.40
N THR A 36 -34.36 39.59 40.08
CA THR A 36 -35.03 40.47 39.05
C THR A 36 -34.99 42.03 38.99
N ARG A 37 -34.78 42.53 37.73
CA ARG A 37 -35.50 43.59 36.95
C ARG A 37 -35.07 45.09 36.91
N GLY A 38 -34.98 45.59 35.65
CA GLY A 38 -35.15 47.00 35.22
C GLY A 38 -33.86 47.76 34.83
N ARG A 39 -33.84 48.72 33.90
CA ARG A 39 -34.77 49.11 32.80
C ARG A 39 -34.01 50.00 31.77
N GLU A 40 -34.52 50.09 30.53
CA GLU A 40 -34.26 51.08 29.43
C GLU A 40 -33.13 52.12 29.59
N GLU A 41 -32.17 52.14 28.65
CA GLU A 41 -32.05 53.18 27.59
C GLU A 41 -30.98 52.77 26.54
N GLY A 42 -30.80 53.53 25.45
CA GLY A 42 -30.01 53.12 24.29
C GLY A 42 -29.07 54.18 23.71
N GLY A 43 -28.02 53.73 23.02
CA GLY A 43 -27.03 54.56 22.34
C GLY A 43 -26.16 53.73 21.40
N GLY A 44 -25.57 54.36 20.39
CA GLY A 44 -24.72 53.68 19.41
C GLY A 44 -23.42 53.11 20.01
N GLY A 45 -22.75 52.18 19.34
CA GLY A 45 -23.04 51.68 18.00
C GLY A 45 -21.77 51.47 17.18
N ASP A 46 -20.88 50.60 17.68
CA ASP A 46 -19.69 50.19 16.93
C ASP A 46 -19.48 48.67 17.09
N LYS A 47 -19.23 47.97 15.99
CA LYS A 47 -19.03 46.51 15.99
C LYS A 47 -17.54 46.22 15.82
N PRO A 48 -16.88 45.54 16.78
CA PRO A 48 -15.58 44.95 16.53
C PRO A 48 -15.67 44.03 15.31
N LYS A 49 -14.74 44.18 14.35
CA LYS A 49 -14.55 43.16 13.30
C LYS A 49 -14.24 41.83 13.99
N ALA A 50 -15.00 40.79 13.67
CA ALA A 50 -14.65 39.45 14.11
C ALA A 50 -13.26 39.09 13.55
N ALA A 51 -12.37 38.60 14.41
CA ALA A 51 -11.11 38.04 13.96
C ALA A 51 -11.38 36.81 13.08
N PRO A 52 -10.60 36.55 12.02
CA PRO A 52 -10.74 35.33 11.24
C PRO A 52 -10.54 34.11 12.15
N ALA A 53 -11.44 33.14 12.05
CA ALA A 53 -11.34 31.91 12.82
C ALA A 53 -10.07 31.13 12.42
N LEU A 54 -9.37 30.57 13.41
CA LEU A 54 -8.28 29.63 13.18
C LEU A 54 -8.76 28.47 12.32
N LEU A 55 -8.03 28.15 11.25
CA LEU A 55 -8.34 27.01 10.40
C LEU A 55 -8.18 25.70 11.19
N PRO A 56 -9.06 24.70 10.95
CA PRO A 56 -9.01 23.41 11.61
C PRO A 56 -7.73 22.63 11.24
N PHE A 57 -7.14 21.97 12.24
CA PHE A 57 -5.96 21.11 12.08
C PHE A 57 -6.32 19.82 11.33
N SER A 58 -5.96 19.72 10.06
CA SER A 58 -5.99 18.48 9.27
C SER A 58 -4.69 18.34 8.49
N VAL A 59 -4.32 17.13 8.03
CA VAL A 59 -3.12 17.00 7.18
C VAL A 59 -3.25 17.87 5.93
N GLU A 60 -4.42 17.90 5.28
CA GLU A 60 -4.74 18.85 4.19
C GLU A 60 -4.53 20.34 4.56
N ALA A 61 -4.81 20.75 5.80
CA ALA A 61 -4.59 22.12 6.27
C ALA A 61 -3.14 22.36 6.74
N LEU A 62 -2.43 21.34 7.23
CA LEU A 62 -1.01 21.38 7.59
C LEU A 62 -0.10 21.34 6.35
N MET A 63 -0.60 20.82 5.22
CA MET A 63 -0.05 21.01 3.88
C MET A 63 -0.35 22.41 3.31
N ALA A 64 -1.30 23.16 3.88
CA ALA A 64 -1.64 24.51 3.44
C ALA A 64 -1.01 25.62 4.32
N ASP A 65 -0.71 25.33 5.59
CA ASP A 65 -0.18 26.29 6.56
C ASP A 65 1.32 26.58 6.35
N ARG A 66 1.70 27.85 6.47
CA ARG A 66 3.08 28.36 6.31
C ARG A 66 3.67 28.97 7.59
N ARG A 67 3.02 28.82 8.76
CA ARG A 67 3.47 29.45 10.02
C ARG A 67 4.85 28.97 10.46
N LYS A 68 5.76 29.91 10.70
CA LYS A 68 7.11 29.66 11.24
C LYS A 68 7.03 29.14 12.69
N PRO A 69 7.97 28.29 13.14
CA PRO A 69 8.02 27.85 14.54
C PRO A 69 8.18 29.02 15.52
N GLY A 70 7.42 28.99 16.63
CA GLY A 70 7.69 29.80 17.82
C GLY A 70 6.69 30.91 18.19
N SER A 71 5.71 31.26 17.34
CA SER A 71 4.78 32.37 17.64
C SER A 71 3.61 31.96 18.55
N LEU A 72 3.85 31.86 19.86
CA LEU A 72 2.78 31.88 20.87
C LEU A 72 2.28 33.33 21.08
N PRO A 73 0.99 33.55 21.39
CA PRO A 73 0.42 34.89 21.55
C PRO A 73 0.84 35.54 22.89
N GLY A 74 1.81 36.45 22.84
CA GLY A 74 2.19 37.29 23.98
C GLY A 74 1.19 38.42 24.26
N GLY A 75 0.94 38.70 25.53
CA GLY A 75 0.13 39.86 25.96
C GLY A 75 0.88 41.20 25.83
N PRO A 76 0.15 42.34 25.86
CA PRO A 76 0.74 43.65 25.57
C PRO A 76 1.29 44.36 26.82
N GLU A 77 2.56 44.76 26.80
CA GLU A 77 3.09 45.85 27.62
C GLU A 77 3.83 46.90 26.77
N ARG A 78 3.95 48.12 27.30
CA ARG A 78 4.46 49.31 26.60
C ARG A 78 5.85 49.67 27.09
N GLY A 79 6.73 50.14 26.19
CA GLY A 79 8.00 50.77 26.59
C GLY A 79 8.86 51.21 25.39
N GLU A 80 8.98 52.51 25.19
CA GLU A 80 9.92 53.14 24.23
C GLU A 80 11.05 53.90 25.01
N PRO A 81 12.14 54.39 24.37
CA PRO A 81 13.48 53.99 24.80
C PRO A 81 14.42 55.15 25.19
N SER A 82 15.65 54.84 25.65
CA SER A 82 16.80 55.76 25.50
C SER A 82 18.21 55.13 25.66
N ALA A 83 19.15 55.67 24.88
CA ALA A 83 20.58 55.94 25.14
C ALA A 83 21.63 54.83 25.43
N HIS A 84 22.73 54.91 24.66
CA HIS A 84 24.11 54.46 24.96
C HIS A 84 24.84 55.45 25.94
N PRO A 85 26.15 55.36 26.34
CA PRO A 85 27.25 54.52 25.80
C PRO A 85 28.41 54.01 26.73
N ARG A 86 29.12 52.97 26.22
CA ARG A 86 30.59 52.67 26.29
C ARG A 86 31.33 52.39 27.64
N PRO A 87 32.56 51.78 27.61
CA PRO A 87 33.10 50.98 28.73
C PRO A 87 34.54 51.34 29.22
N LEU A 88 35.04 50.62 30.24
CA LEU A 88 36.46 50.59 30.70
C LEU A 88 36.91 49.17 31.16
N SER A 89 38.22 49.00 31.40
CA SER A 89 38.95 47.72 31.71
C SER A 89 40.02 47.97 32.83
N PRO A 90 41.12 47.20 33.06
CA PRO A 90 41.50 45.77 32.86
C PRO A 90 42.32 45.10 34.04
N ARG A 91 42.87 43.88 33.84
CA ARG A 91 44.09 43.26 34.49
C ARG A 91 43.96 42.73 35.95
N ARG A 92 44.83 41.85 36.53
CA ARG A 92 46.14 41.21 36.15
C ARG A 92 46.43 39.92 37.00
N GLY A 93 47.30 38.98 36.57
CA GLY A 93 48.02 38.04 37.49
C GLY A 93 48.53 36.68 36.89
N ALA A 94 49.75 36.24 37.25
CA ALA A 94 50.47 34.97 36.95
C ALA A 94 51.74 34.86 37.87
N PRO A 95 52.74 33.93 37.78
CA PRO A 95 53.01 32.82 36.82
C PRO A 95 53.68 31.50 37.39
N SER A 96 54.11 30.59 36.48
CA SER A 96 55.15 29.51 36.62
C SER A 96 54.90 28.30 37.53
N ALA A 97 55.32 27.05 37.23
CA ALA A 97 55.98 26.39 36.07
C ALA A 97 55.63 24.86 36.09
N ALA A 98 56.20 23.86 35.38
CA ALA A 98 57.37 23.71 34.49
C ALA A 98 57.16 22.54 33.46
N ALA A 99 58.26 21.94 32.93
CA ALA A 99 58.29 20.82 31.94
C ALA A 99 59.67 20.07 32.07
N PRO A 100 60.22 19.27 31.10
CA PRO A 100 59.81 18.83 29.74
C PRO A 100 59.77 17.27 29.62
N GLU A 101 59.84 16.52 28.48
CA GLU A 101 59.87 16.67 26.99
C GLU A 101 58.96 15.51 26.40
N ARG A 102 58.66 15.22 25.12
CA ARG A 102 59.20 15.51 23.75
C ARG A 102 60.48 14.71 23.35
N PRO A 103 60.94 14.64 22.07
CA PRO A 103 60.48 15.23 20.78
C PRO A 103 59.83 14.17 19.83
N ALA A 104 59.42 14.38 18.56
CA ALA A 104 59.22 15.51 17.62
C ALA A 104 58.12 15.05 16.61
N SER A 105 57.06 15.79 16.27
CA SER A 105 56.94 16.92 15.31
C SER A 105 57.44 16.63 13.87
N ALA A 106 56.81 17.09 12.78
CA ALA A 106 55.86 18.22 12.62
C ALA A 106 54.74 17.86 11.59
N LEU A 107 53.83 18.73 11.12
CA LEU A 107 53.73 20.20 11.17
C LEU A 107 52.24 20.62 11.08
N ALA A 108 51.87 21.76 11.64
CA ALA A 108 50.50 22.30 11.60
C ALA A 108 50.48 23.80 11.28
N ILE A 109 49.40 24.26 10.64
CA ILE A 109 48.98 25.67 10.63
C ILE A 109 47.48 25.69 10.99
N ALA A 110 47.07 26.70 11.75
CA ALA A 110 45.72 26.85 12.29
C ALA A 110 45.36 28.36 12.36
N THR A 111 44.39 28.72 13.21
CA THR A 111 44.02 30.07 13.68
C THR A 111 43.08 30.89 12.76
N HIS A 112 42.14 31.73 13.27
CA HIS A 112 41.36 31.69 14.53
C HIS A 112 40.31 32.84 14.59
N PHE A 113 39.12 32.56 15.17
CA PHE A 113 38.20 33.53 15.85
C PHE A 113 37.63 34.71 14.99
N ALA A 114 36.58 35.45 15.38
CA ALA A 114 35.73 35.48 16.58
C ALA A 114 34.24 35.74 16.24
N VAL A 115 33.35 35.67 17.24
CA VAL A 115 31.89 35.90 17.11
C VAL A 115 31.52 37.39 17.11
N GLY A 116 30.57 37.81 16.26
CA GLY A 116 29.81 39.05 16.48
C GLY A 116 29.06 39.61 15.27
N GLY A 117 27.73 39.40 15.21
CA GLY A 117 26.85 40.13 14.28
C GLY A 117 25.74 39.26 13.64
N LEU A 118 24.57 39.88 13.52
CA LEU A 118 23.41 39.55 12.66
C LEU A 118 23.51 38.27 11.81
N VAL A 119 22.68 37.26 12.12
CA VAL A 119 22.48 36.10 11.23
C VAL A 119 21.65 36.51 10.02
N GLN A 120 22.34 36.85 8.92
CA GLN A 120 21.78 36.72 7.58
C GLN A 120 21.61 35.22 7.26
N VAL A 121 20.58 34.88 6.49
CA VAL A 121 20.42 33.53 5.92
C VAL A 121 21.35 33.43 4.69
N PRO A 122 22.07 32.31 4.46
CA PRO A 122 23.00 32.20 3.34
C PRO A 122 22.34 32.36 1.96
N GLU A 123 23.01 33.08 1.07
CA GLU A 123 22.62 33.31 -0.33
C GLU A 123 23.14 32.18 -1.24
N GLU A 124 22.89 30.93 -0.82
CA GLU A 124 23.25 29.68 -1.54
C GLU A 124 22.01 28.78 -1.75
N ALA A 125 20.83 29.41 -1.87
CA ALA A 125 19.53 28.75 -2.04
C ALA A 125 18.77 29.21 -3.32
N LEU A 126 19.53 29.61 -4.34
CA LEU A 126 19.10 29.84 -5.71
C LEU A 126 20.12 29.17 -6.66
N ALA A 127 19.68 28.80 -7.86
CA ALA A 127 20.50 28.24 -8.94
C ALA A 127 21.31 26.96 -8.60
N LYS A 128 20.61 25.87 -8.23
CA LYS A 128 21.08 24.49 -8.44
C LYS A 128 19.94 23.49 -8.63
N ALA A 129 19.83 22.93 -9.83
CA ALA A 129 19.03 21.73 -10.09
C ALA A 129 19.93 20.49 -10.02
N GLU A 130 20.16 19.95 -8.83
CA GLU A 130 20.89 18.68 -8.64
C GLU A 130 19.90 17.50 -8.67
N SER A 131 19.89 16.76 -9.78
CA SER A 131 19.13 15.52 -9.94
C SER A 131 20.04 14.29 -9.77
N PRO A 132 19.67 13.28 -8.95
CA PRO A 132 20.43 12.06 -8.81
C PRO A 132 20.04 11.04 -9.90
N GLU A 133 20.91 10.84 -10.90
CA GLU A 133 20.69 9.77 -11.89
C GLU A 133 20.69 8.38 -11.24
N LYS A 134 19.64 7.62 -11.54
CA LYS A 134 19.76 6.19 -11.84
C LYS A 134 19.18 5.97 -13.24
N PRO A 135 19.86 5.23 -14.14
CA PRO A 135 19.24 4.80 -15.37
C PRO A 135 18.06 3.84 -15.07
N GLU A 136 17.10 3.81 -16.00
CA GLU A 136 16.00 2.83 -16.06
C GLU A 136 14.98 2.84 -14.89
N ARG A 137 14.22 3.94 -14.80
CA ARG A 137 12.76 3.84 -14.66
C ARG A 137 12.09 4.76 -15.69
N THR A 138 11.11 4.25 -16.43
CA THR A 138 10.45 5.00 -17.51
C THR A 138 9.54 6.10 -16.97
N PRO A 139 9.60 7.34 -17.51
CA PRO A 139 8.52 8.31 -17.35
C PRO A 139 7.20 7.73 -17.88
N TRP A 140 6.06 8.17 -17.34
CA TRP A 140 4.71 7.68 -17.68
C TRP A 140 4.25 8.06 -19.11
N MET A 141 4.87 7.45 -20.13
CA MET A 141 4.40 7.48 -21.51
C MET A 141 3.31 6.41 -21.73
N GLN A 142 2.20 6.80 -22.37
CA GLN A 142 1.13 5.86 -22.73
C GLN A 142 1.56 4.99 -23.93
N SER A 143 2.02 3.77 -23.66
CA SER A 143 2.41 2.79 -24.68
C SER A 143 1.26 2.41 -25.62
N PRO A 144 1.37 2.60 -26.94
CA PRO A 144 0.26 2.41 -27.87
C PRO A 144 0.10 0.95 -28.35
N ARG A 145 -0.68 0.16 -27.59
CA ARG A 145 -1.35 -1.10 -27.98
C ARG A 145 -0.49 -2.31 -28.37
N PHE A 146 -0.51 -3.33 -27.51
CA PHE A 146 -0.59 -4.71 -28.01
C PHE A 146 -1.99 -4.98 -28.60
N SER A 147 -2.06 -5.87 -29.60
CA SER A 147 -3.33 -6.27 -30.24
C SER A 147 -3.54 -7.78 -30.11
N PRO A 148 -4.61 -8.26 -29.43
CA PRO A 148 -4.87 -9.69 -29.30
C PRO A 148 -5.33 -10.30 -30.65
N PRO A 149 -5.05 -11.60 -30.89
CA PRO A 149 -5.49 -12.29 -32.10
C PRO A 149 -7.02 -12.46 -32.15
N PRO A 150 -7.63 -12.53 -33.35
CA PRO A 150 -9.08 -12.55 -33.49
C PRO A 150 -9.69 -13.89 -33.04
N PRO A 151 -10.76 -13.88 -32.20
CA PRO A 151 -11.44 -15.11 -31.80
C PRO A 151 -12.13 -15.77 -32.99
N ARG A 152 -11.98 -17.09 -33.13
CA ARG A 152 -12.67 -17.88 -34.17
C ARG A 152 -14.17 -17.89 -33.89
N LYS A 153 -14.97 -17.64 -34.93
CA LYS A 153 -16.44 -17.70 -34.86
C LYS A 153 -16.92 -19.11 -34.50
N LEU A 154 -17.59 -19.26 -33.36
CA LEU A 154 -18.53 -20.35 -33.11
C LEU A 154 -19.96 -19.81 -33.26
N SER A 155 -20.73 -20.41 -34.15
CA SER A 155 -22.13 -20.07 -34.38
C SER A 155 -23.04 -20.85 -33.43
N ILE A 156 -23.80 -20.16 -32.59
CA ILE A 156 -24.93 -20.74 -31.87
C ILE A 156 -26.22 -20.10 -32.42
N ILE A 157 -27.23 -20.94 -32.64
CA ILE A 157 -28.45 -20.59 -33.37
C ILE A 157 -29.47 -19.93 -32.43
N SER A 158 -30.22 -18.95 -32.95
CA SER A 158 -31.27 -18.24 -32.24
C SER A 158 -32.46 -19.14 -31.86
N GLY A 159 -32.80 -19.20 -30.56
CA GLY A 159 -34.07 -19.69 -30.05
C GLY A 159 -34.85 -18.56 -29.37
N TRP A 160 -36.13 -18.41 -29.70
CA TRP A 160 -36.99 -17.31 -29.22
C TRP A 160 -37.81 -17.72 -27.98
N ILE A 161 -38.15 -16.74 -27.14
CA ILE A 161 -39.55 -16.41 -26.73
C ILE A 161 -39.55 -15.07 -25.95
N LEU A 162 -40.66 -14.32 -26.04
CA LEU A 162 -40.84 -13.00 -25.40
C LEU A 162 -41.74 -13.12 -24.13
N PRO A 163 -42.43 -12.09 -23.60
CA PRO A 163 -42.19 -11.66 -22.22
C PRO A 163 -43.45 -11.78 -21.32
N ASN A 164 -43.36 -11.30 -20.08
CA ASN A 164 -44.52 -10.78 -19.35
C ASN A 164 -44.11 -9.68 -18.36
N GLN A 165 -45.05 -8.79 -18.02
CA GLN A 165 -44.84 -7.60 -17.16
C GLN A 165 -45.85 -7.56 -16.00
N HIS A 166 -45.50 -6.78 -14.97
CA HIS A 166 -46.34 -6.41 -13.82
C HIS A 166 -46.69 -7.59 -12.85
N PHE A 167 -46.96 -7.37 -11.56
CA PHE A 167 -47.33 -6.14 -10.85
C PHE A 167 -46.43 -5.78 -9.66
N LEU A 168 -46.49 -4.51 -9.25
CA LEU A 168 -46.01 -4.01 -7.95
C LEU A 168 -47.00 -4.35 -6.83
N HIS A 169 -46.49 -4.58 -5.62
CA HIS A 169 -47.18 -4.17 -4.39
C HIS A 169 -46.19 -4.09 -3.21
N ASP A 170 -46.14 -2.94 -2.53
CA ASP A 170 -45.32 -2.75 -1.34
C ASP A 170 -45.92 -3.44 -0.11
N VAL A 171 -45.08 -4.10 0.69
CA VAL A 171 -45.33 -4.36 2.11
C VAL A 171 -44.04 -4.15 2.90
N HIS A 172 -43.97 -3.09 3.70
CA HIS A 172 -42.92 -2.93 4.70
C HIS A 172 -43.09 -4.00 5.80
N ILE A 173 -42.11 -4.89 5.95
CA ILE A 173 -41.96 -5.73 7.14
C ILE A 173 -40.56 -5.51 7.71
N SER A 174 -40.49 -5.16 9.00
CA SER A 174 -39.23 -5.10 9.74
C SER A 174 -38.72 -6.52 9.97
N ALA A 175 -37.60 -6.87 9.35
CA ALA A 175 -36.97 -8.17 9.53
C ALA A 175 -36.21 -8.21 10.88
N ALA A 176 -36.81 -8.88 11.87
CA ALA A 176 -36.06 -9.40 13.01
C ALA A 176 -35.00 -10.42 12.51
N PRO A 177 -33.85 -10.59 13.20
CA PRO A 177 -32.80 -11.48 12.73
C PRO A 177 -33.31 -12.92 12.59
N ALA A 178 -33.12 -13.49 11.40
CA ALA A 178 -33.46 -14.88 11.15
C ALA A 178 -32.54 -15.80 11.96
N PHE A 179 -33.14 -16.77 12.68
CA PHE A 179 -32.38 -17.87 13.25
C PHE A 179 -31.97 -18.82 12.11
N ASN A 180 -30.69 -18.78 11.71
CA ASN A 180 -30.12 -19.79 10.82
C ASN A 180 -30.31 -21.19 11.44
N ASP A 181 -30.73 -22.17 10.62
CA ASP A 181 -30.82 -23.56 11.07
C ASP A 181 -29.40 -24.15 11.20
N PRO A 182 -28.95 -24.60 12.40
CA PRO A 182 -27.56 -25.03 12.63
C PRO A 182 -27.15 -26.34 11.94
N PHE A 183 -27.95 -26.80 10.98
CA PHE A 183 -27.72 -27.97 10.13
C PHE A 183 -27.61 -27.61 8.63
N GLN A 184 -27.75 -26.34 8.24
CA GLN A 184 -27.43 -25.90 6.87
C GLN A 184 -25.93 -25.65 6.71
N THR A 185 -25.37 -26.14 5.61
CA THR A 185 -23.97 -25.92 5.22
C THR A 185 -23.81 -24.60 4.44
N SER A 186 -24.04 -23.48 5.12
CA SER A 186 -23.44 -22.20 4.74
C SER A 186 -22.00 -22.15 5.27
N ASP A 187 -21.21 -21.16 4.85
CA ASP A 187 -19.90 -20.88 5.44
C ASP A 187 -19.95 -20.76 6.97
N MET A 188 -18.89 -21.25 7.61
CA MET A 188 -18.78 -21.26 9.06
C MET A 188 -18.44 -19.86 9.60
N ASP A 189 -19.44 -19.20 10.17
CA ASP A 189 -19.21 -18.11 11.11
C ASP A 189 -18.53 -18.67 12.38
N PHE A 190 -17.26 -18.32 12.55
CA PHE A 190 -16.44 -18.74 13.68
C PHE A 190 -16.83 -18.05 15.00
N LYS A 191 -17.40 -16.84 14.96
CA LYS A 191 -17.85 -16.10 16.16
C LYS A 191 -19.14 -16.73 16.72
N HIS A 192 -20.09 -17.07 15.85
CA HIS A 192 -21.28 -17.83 16.22
C HIS A 192 -20.93 -19.27 16.64
N SER A 193 -19.97 -19.92 15.98
CA SER A 193 -19.50 -21.26 16.36
C SER A 193 -18.82 -21.27 17.72
N TYR A 194 -17.97 -20.28 18.01
CA TYR A 194 -17.39 -20.06 19.34
C TYR A 194 -18.49 -19.92 20.41
N ALA A 195 -19.44 -19.00 20.19
CA ALA A 195 -20.53 -18.74 21.12
C ALA A 195 -21.43 -19.97 21.36
N ALA A 196 -21.60 -20.84 20.36
CA ALA A 196 -22.31 -22.11 20.50
C ALA A 196 -21.52 -23.12 21.36
N LEU A 197 -20.20 -23.23 21.13
CA LEU A 197 -19.32 -24.16 21.84
C LEU A 197 -19.18 -23.82 23.33
N VAL A 198 -18.99 -22.54 23.69
CA VAL A 198 -18.80 -22.12 25.10
C VAL A 198 -20.11 -21.82 25.85
N LYS A 199 -21.28 -22.04 25.23
CA LYS A 199 -22.59 -21.68 25.80
C LYS A 199 -22.84 -22.30 27.18
N GLY A 200 -22.91 -21.47 28.21
CA GLY A 200 -23.17 -21.91 29.59
C GLY A 200 -21.97 -22.57 30.28
N VAL A 201 -20.77 -22.48 29.69
CA VAL A 201 -19.50 -22.89 30.30
C VAL A 201 -18.92 -21.65 31.01
N PRO A 202 -18.69 -21.66 32.34
CA PRO A 202 -18.12 -20.51 33.04
C PRO A 202 -16.58 -20.47 32.94
N SER A 203 -15.96 -21.64 32.99
CA SER A 203 -14.51 -21.83 32.96
C SER A 203 -14.17 -23.25 32.51
N PHE A 204 -12.92 -23.46 32.13
CA PHE A 204 -12.31 -24.77 31.90
C PHE A 204 -11.29 -25.06 33.01
N ASP A 205 -11.37 -26.25 33.58
CA ASP A 205 -10.57 -26.64 34.75
C ASP A 205 -9.53 -27.70 34.36
N PHE A 206 -8.29 -27.27 34.15
CA PHE A 206 -7.14 -28.14 33.90
C PHE A 206 -6.37 -28.48 35.18
N SER A 207 -6.90 -28.20 36.39
CA SER A 207 -6.20 -28.43 37.67
C SER A 207 -6.17 -29.89 38.14
N GLY A 208 -6.72 -30.82 37.35
CA GLY A 208 -6.52 -32.25 37.53
C GLY A 208 -5.04 -32.65 37.40
N GLY A 209 -4.71 -33.88 37.79
CA GLY A 209 -3.35 -34.43 37.77
C GLY A 209 -2.78 -34.72 36.37
N PHE A 210 -3.21 -33.98 35.35
CA PHE A 210 -2.82 -34.09 33.95
C PHE A 210 -2.31 -32.74 33.43
N GLN A 211 -1.54 -32.76 32.34
CA GLN A 211 -0.85 -31.57 31.84
C GLN A 211 -1.11 -31.42 30.34
N PRO A 212 -1.83 -30.37 29.88
CA PRO A 212 -2.11 -30.19 28.46
C PRO A 212 -0.84 -29.88 27.65
N CYS A 213 -0.91 -30.05 26.33
CA CYS A 213 0.03 -29.41 25.40
C CYS A 213 -0.49 -28.04 24.91
N GLU A 214 0.31 -27.30 24.15
CA GLU A 214 -0.17 -26.16 23.37
C GLU A 214 -0.61 -26.62 21.96
N LEU A 215 -1.67 -26.02 21.42
CA LEU A 215 -2.13 -26.22 20.05
C LEU A 215 -1.66 -25.07 19.14
N LEU A 216 -1.14 -25.40 17.96
CA LEU A 216 -0.82 -24.46 16.88
C LEU A 216 -2.00 -24.41 15.90
N LEU A 217 -2.46 -23.19 15.58
CA LEU A 217 -3.51 -22.94 14.58
C LEU A 217 -2.90 -22.27 13.34
N THR A 218 -3.32 -22.74 12.18
CA THR A 218 -2.82 -22.31 10.84
C THR A 218 -3.91 -22.24 9.78
N GLY A 219 -5.02 -22.97 9.96
CA GLY A 219 -6.07 -23.09 8.95
C GLY A 219 -6.95 -21.84 8.81
N ASP A 220 -7.40 -21.61 7.58
CA ASP A 220 -8.39 -20.61 7.17
C ASP A 220 -9.73 -20.74 7.90
N LYS A 221 -10.09 -21.93 8.40
CA LYS A 221 -11.30 -22.17 9.22
C LYS A 221 -10.99 -22.61 10.65
N ALA A 222 -9.71 -22.58 11.07
CA ALA A 222 -9.29 -22.98 12.41
C ALA A 222 -9.40 -21.81 13.40
N PHE A 223 -10.12 -21.99 14.52
CA PHE A 223 -10.32 -20.96 15.52
C PHE A 223 -10.16 -21.48 16.97
N PRO A 224 -9.74 -20.63 17.92
CA PRO A 224 -9.51 -21.03 19.30
C PRO A 224 -10.81 -21.01 20.11
N VAL A 225 -10.98 -22.02 20.96
CA VAL A 225 -12.08 -22.11 21.93
C VAL A 225 -11.58 -21.76 23.34
N LEU A 226 -10.31 -22.08 23.63
CA LEU A 226 -9.64 -21.68 24.86
C LEU A 226 -8.19 -21.28 24.57
N VAL A 227 -7.83 -20.08 25.04
CA VAL A 227 -6.45 -19.58 25.13
C VAL A 227 -6.20 -19.20 26.59
N ASN A 228 -5.07 -19.62 27.15
CA ASN A 228 -4.72 -19.31 28.54
C ASN A 228 -4.04 -17.93 28.69
N ALA A 229 -3.77 -17.51 29.92
CA ALA A 229 -3.16 -16.21 30.22
C ALA A 229 -1.73 -16.02 29.65
N ASN A 230 -1.06 -17.10 29.23
CA ASN A 230 0.25 -17.07 28.57
C ASN A 230 0.13 -17.04 27.03
N GLY A 231 -1.08 -16.89 26.49
CA GLY A 231 -1.34 -16.93 25.05
C GLY A 231 -1.39 -18.33 24.44
N GLN A 232 -1.30 -19.41 25.22
CA GLN A 232 -1.27 -20.77 24.67
C GLN A 232 -2.70 -21.26 24.36
N VAL A 233 -2.93 -21.74 23.13
CA VAL A 233 -4.21 -22.35 22.76
C VAL A 233 -4.29 -23.76 23.34
N LEU A 234 -5.35 -24.06 24.11
CA LEU A 234 -5.56 -25.36 24.76
C LEU A 234 -6.75 -26.13 24.21
N ILE A 235 -7.71 -25.44 23.58
CA ILE A 235 -8.84 -26.06 22.87
C ILE A 235 -9.08 -25.26 21.59
N ALA A 236 -9.26 -25.97 20.48
CA ALA A 236 -9.49 -25.39 19.16
C ALA A 236 -10.61 -26.12 18.41
N ALA A 237 -11.20 -25.47 17.42
CA ALA A 237 -12.18 -26.04 16.52
C ALA A 237 -11.88 -25.63 15.07
N SER A 238 -12.30 -26.43 14.10
CA SER A 238 -12.09 -26.16 12.67
C SER A 238 -13.09 -26.91 11.78
N GLN A 239 -13.10 -26.57 10.49
CA GLN A 239 -13.80 -27.30 9.43
C GLN A 239 -12.81 -28.03 8.53
N TYR A 240 -13.19 -29.19 7.99
CA TYR A 240 -12.49 -29.80 6.86
C TYR A 240 -13.46 -30.49 5.91
N GLY A 241 -13.39 -30.15 4.63
CA GLY A 241 -14.44 -30.46 3.66
C GLY A 241 -15.81 -30.04 4.21
N LYS A 242 -16.74 -30.99 4.29
CA LYS A 242 -18.11 -30.77 4.79
C LYS A 242 -18.27 -31.02 6.30
N GLY A 243 -17.25 -31.56 6.98
CA GLY A 243 -17.30 -31.92 8.39
C GLY A 243 -16.55 -30.95 9.29
N ARG A 244 -16.66 -31.20 10.59
CA ARG A 244 -16.18 -30.31 11.66
C ARG A 244 -15.34 -31.09 12.64
N MET A 245 -14.38 -30.42 13.28
CA MET A 245 -13.59 -31.02 14.36
C MET A 245 -13.41 -30.10 15.55
N VAL A 246 -13.30 -30.69 16.74
CA VAL A 246 -12.85 -30.06 17.98
C VAL A 246 -11.65 -30.82 18.50
N VAL A 247 -10.59 -30.07 18.85
CA VAL A 247 -9.29 -30.57 19.28
C VAL A 247 -9.04 -30.11 20.71
N VAL A 248 -8.79 -31.05 21.62
CA VAL A 248 -8.52 -30.77 23.05
C VAL A 248 -7.12 -31.23 23.42
N SER A 249 -6.33 -30.34 24.03
CA SER A 249 -4.91 -30.55 24.37
C SER A 249 -4.60 -31.59 25.48
N HIS A 250 -5.60 -32.30 25.98
CA HIS A 250 -5.42 -33.49 26.83
C HIS A 250 -6.66 -34.39 26.77
N GLU A 251 -6.48 -35.71 26.74
CA GLU A 251 -7.59 -36.67 26.69
C GLU A 251 -8.37 -36.76 28.02
N ASP A 252 -7.69 -36.58 29.16
CA ASP A 252 -8.34 -36.61 30.49
C ASP A 252 -9.35 -35.48 30.69
N ALA A 253 -9.24 -34.36 29.98
CA ALA A 253 -10.26 -33.32 29.97
C ALA A 253 -11.62 -33.87 29.48
N LEU A 254 -11.64 -34.87 28.58
CA LEU A 254 -12.87 -35.56 28.16
C LEU A 254 -13.40 -36.57 29.17
N LYS A 255 -12.58 -36.95 30.16
CA LYS A 255 -12.91 -37.89 31.24
C LYS A 255 -13.36 -37.16 32.52
N THR A 256 -13.16 -35.84 32.59
CA THR A 256 -13.39 -34.99 33.76
C THR A 256 -14.77 -34.33 33.77
N PRO A 257 -15.62 -34.53 34.81
CA PRO A 257 -16.99 -34.03 34.86
C PRO A 257 -17.17 -32.50 34.70
N GLN A 258 -16.20 -31.67 35.08
CA GLN A 258 -16.28 -30.21 34.86
C GLN A 258 -16.46 -29.84 33.37
N PHE A 259 -15.94 -30.66 32.43
CA PHE A 259 -16.05 -30.39 30.99
C PHE A 259 -17.39 -30.87 30.38
N LEU A 260 -18.23 -31.60 31.12
CA LEU A 260 -19.48 -32.17 30.57
C LEU A 260 -20.42 -31.14 29.90
N PRO A 261 -20.64 -29.91 30.42
CA PRO A 261 -21.42 -28.89 29.72
C PRO A 261 -20.82 -28.49 28.37
N PHE A 262 -19.49 -28.34 28.30
CA PHE A 262 -18.78 -28.08 27.06
C PHE A 262 -18.88 -29.25 26.08
N ILE A 263 -18.70 -30.48 26.56
CA ILE A 263 -18.77 -31.69 25.74
C ILE A 263 -20.16 -31.85 25.11
N ARG A 264 -21.26 -31.51 25.83
CA ARG A 264 -22.61 -31.47 25.22
C ARG A 264 -22.67 -30.48 24.05
N ASN A 265 -22.13 -29.26 24.22
CA ASN A 265 -22.10 -28.25 23.16
C ASN A 265 -21.26 -28.72 21.97
N VAL A 266 -20.09 -29.31 22.20
CA VAL A 266 -19.23 -29.93 21.19
C VAL A 266 -19.99 -31.00 20.41
N LEU A 267 -20.61 -31.97 21.09
CA LEU A 267 -21.36 -33.04 20.43
C LEU A 267 -22.56 -32.50 19.63
N GLN A 268 -23.19 -31.42 20.08
CA GLN A 268 -24.30 -30.79 19.37
C GLN A 268 -23.83 -29.93 18.18
N TRP A 269 -22.65 -29.30 18.26
CA TRP A 269 -22.04 -28.54 17.18
C TRP A 269 -21.40 -29.44 16.12
N LEU A 270 -20.83 -30.58 16.51
CA LEU A 270 -20.23 -31.54 15.58
C LEU A 270 -21.26 -32.26 14.70
N LYS A 271 -22.43 -32.61 15.25
CA LYS A 271 -23.48 -33.39 14.56
C LYS A 271 -23.90 -32.79 13.21
N PRO A 272 -23.76 -33.51 12.08
CA PRO A 272 -24.28 -33.06 10.79
C PRO A 272 -25.82 -33.15 10.72
N SER A 273 -26.47 -33.94 11.58
CA SER A 273 -27.94 -33.95 11.72
C SER A 273 -28.39 -34.23 13.15
N ARG A 274 -29.65 -33.91 13.47
CA ARG A 274 -30.26 -34.26 14.78
C ARG A 274 -30.33 -35.77 15.03
N ALA A 275 -30.40 -36.58 13.97
CA ALA A 275 -30.48 -38.04 14.04
C ALA A 275 -29.11 -38.74 14.12
N SER A 276 -28.01 -38.00 13.91
CA SER A 276 -26.66 -38.54 13.85
C SER A 276 -26.24 -39.24 15.15
N GLN A 277 -25.80 -40.50 15.01
CA GLN A 277 -25.24 -41.29 16.10
C GLN A 277 -23.86 -40.76 16.50
N VAL A 278 -23.52 -40.91 17.79
CA VAL A 278 -22.23 -40.54 18.38
C VAL A 278 -21.52 -41.83 18.80
N GLY A 279 -20.40 -42.15 18.16
CA GLY A 279 -19.51 -43.24 18.58
C GLY A 279 -18.39 -42.71 19.47
N VAL A 280 -18.05 -43.46 20.52
CA VAL A 280 -16.93 -43.17 21.42
C VAL A 280 -15.96 -44.35 21.38
N HIS A 281 -14.71 -44.08 21.04
CA HIS A 281 -13.66 -45.10 20.94
C HIS A 281 -13.38 -45.74 22.31
N ALA A 282 -12.84 -46.97 22.30
CA ALA A 282 -12.60 -47.76 23.51
C ALA A 282 -11.64 -47.08 24.51
N SER A 283 -10.66 -46.32 24.01
CA SER A 283 -9.72 -45.55 24.85
C SER A 283 -10.36 -44.38 25.61
N LEU A 284 -11.57 -43.97 25.23
CA LEU A 284 -12.37 -42.94 25.91
C LEU A 284 -13.59 -43.53 26.63
N ASP A 285 -13.55 -44.77 27.14
CA ASP A 285 -14.72 -45.36 27.81
C ASP A 285 -15.24 -44.52 29.00
N SER A 286 -14.38 -43.82 29.74
CA SER A 286 -14.82 -42.90 30.81
C SER A 286 -15.74 -41.78 30.28
N LEU A 287 -15.49 -41.28 29.07
CA LEU A 287 -16.38 -40.34 28.37
C LEU A 287 -17.71 -41.03 28.00
N SER A 288 -17.65 -42.27 27.52
CA SER A 288 -18.83 -43.09 27.20
C SER A 288 -19.75 -43.23 28.43
N GLN A 289 -19.19 -43.62 29.57
CA GLN A 289 -19.91 -43.78 30.83
C GLN A 289 -20.47 -42.45 31.35
N MET A 290 -19.70 -41.36 31.24
CA MET A 290 -20.15 -40.03 31.65
C MET A 290 -21.36 -39.58 30.83
N LEU A 291 -21.29 -39.70 29.50
CA LEU A 291 -22.37 -39.33 28.59
C LEU A 291 -23.62 -40.18 28.77
N LEU A 292 -23.49 -41.50 29.00
CA LEU A 292 -24.62 -42.39 29.25
C LEU A 292 -25.32 -42.09 30.58
N ARG A 293 -24.57 -41.80 31.66
CA ARG A 293 -25.13 -41.35 32.94
C ARG A 293 -25.88 -40.01 32.82
N ASP A 294 -25.45 -39.18 31.88
CA ASP A 294 -26.04 -37.87 31.55
C ASP A 294 -27.22 -37.95 30.55
N GLY A 295 -27.62 -39.16 30.13
CA GLY A 295 -28.73 -39.39 29.21
C GLY A 295 -28.41 -39.13 27.73
N VAL A 296 -27.14 -38.84 27.38
CA VAL A 296 -26.70 -38.69 26.00
C VAL A 296 -26.51 -40.07 25.37
N LYS A 297 -27.28 -40.35 24.31
CA LYS A 297 -27.18 -41.61 23.56
C LYS A 297 -25.86 -41.68 22.78
N VAL A 298 -24.97 -42.59 23.17
CA VAL A 298 -23.70 -42.88 22.52
C VAL A 298 -23.52 -44.38 22.30
N GLN A 299 -22.70 -44.76 21.32
CA GLN A 299 -22.18 -46.11 21.16
C GLN A 299 -20.78 -46.17 21.80
N ALA A 300 -20.69 -46.84 22.96
CA ALA A 300 -19.43 -47.09 23.65
C ALA A 300 -18.60 -48.17 22.94
N GLY A 301 -17.27 -48.04 22.95
CA GLY A 301 -16.37 -48.98 22.27
C GLY A 301 -16.61 -49.05 20.75
N ALA A 302 -17.06 -47.94 20.15
CA ALA A 302 -17.31 -47.88 18.72
C ALA A 302 -16.00 -47.90 17.93
N ALA A 303 -15.91 -48.79 16.94
CA ALA A 303 -14.99 -48.59 15.82
C ALA A 303 -15.54 -47.49 14.89
N LEU A 304 -14.65 -46.86 14.12
CA LEU A 304 -15.05 -45.90 13.09
C LEU A 304 -15.89 -46.60 12.01
N GLY A 305 -16.99 -45.97 11.58
CA GLY A 305 -17.90 -46.56 10.60
C GLY A 305 -18.93 -45.58 10.06
N SER A 306 -19.42 -45.83 8.84
CA SER A 306 -20.25 -44.91 8.05
C SER A 306 -21.66 -44.65 8.59
N SER A 307 -22.10 -45.35 9.64
CA SER A 307 -23.37 -45.09 10.33
C SER A 307 -23.27 -44.00 11.42
N LEU A 308 -22.05 -43.62 11.81
CA LEU A 308 -21.80 -42.57 12.78
C LEU A 308 -21.88 -41.20 12.10
N GLY A 309 -22.36 -40.19 12.82
CA GLY A 309 -22.23 -38.79 12.42
C GLY A 309 -21.29 -37.97 13.32
N VAL A 310 -20.96 -38.49 14.50
CA VAL A 310 -19.88 -37.98 15.34
C VAL A 310 -19.03 -39.14 15.85
N TYR A 311 -17.71 -38.96 15.87
CA TYR A 311 -16.75 -39.91 16.45
C TYR A 311 -15.87 -39.19 17.49
N CYS A 312 -15.65 -39.83 18.64
CA CYS A 312 -14.82 -39.32 19.73
C CYS A 312 -13.66 -40.28 19.98
N THR A 313 -12.42 -39.79 19.89
CA THR A 313 -11.18 -40.59 20.04
C THR A 313 -10.06 -39.81 20.71
N ASP A 314 -9.03 -40.50 21.19
CA ASP A 314 -7.77 -39.85 21.53
C ASP A 314 -6.89 -39.56 20.29
N ALA A 315 -5.73 -38.96 20.52
CA ALA A 315 -4.78 -38.49 19.52
C ALA A 315 -3.53 -39.40 19.34
N TYR A 316 -3.55 -40.64 19.80
CA TYR A 316 -2.37 -41.52 19.87
C TYR A 316 -2.36 -42.67 18.85
N GLU A 317 -3.47 -42.97 18.17
CA GLU A 317 -3.54 -44.03 17.14
C GLU A 317 -3.24 -43.50 15.72
N GLU A 318 -2.31 -44.16 15.01
CA GLU A 318 -1.95 -43.79 13.62
C GLU A 318 -2.71 -44.62 12.56
N LEU A 319 -3.15 -45.84 12.90
CA LEU A 319 -3.65 -46.85 11.95
C LEU A 319 -4.91 -46.45 11.16
N HIS A 320 -5.73 -45.53 11.69
CA HIS A 320 -6.99 -45.08 11.08
C HIS A 320 -6.97 -43.60 10.66
N ALA A 321 -5.79 -43.00 10.53
CA ALA A 321 -5.67 -41.56 10.29
C ALA A 321 -6.26 -41.10 8.96
N ASP A 322 -6.25 -41.96 7.93
CA ASP A 322 -6.84 -41.65 6.62
C ASP A 322 -8.37 -41.82 6.63
N ASP A 323 -8.86 -42.90 7.26
CA ASP A 323 -10.30 -43.12 7.47
C ASP A 323 -10.94 -41.95 8.23
N LEU A 324 -10.26 -41.43 9.26
CA LEU A 324 -10.71 -40.28 10.05
C LEU A 324 -10.74 -38.98 9.24
N VAL A 325 -9.76 -38.75 8.36
CA VAL A 325 -9.75 -37.58 7.47
C VAL A 325 -10.88 -37.67 6.45
N GLN A 326 -11.11 -38.83 5.82
CA GLN A 326 -12.21 -39.01 4.86
C GLN A 326 -13.58 -38.95 5.55
N PHE A 327 -13.71 -39.44 6.79
CA PHE A 327 -14.91 -39.29 7.61
C PHE A 327 -15.26 -37.82 7.83
N VAL A 328 -14.31 -36.99 8.28
CA VAL A 328 -14.54 -35.54 8.47
C VAL A 328 -14.83 -34.87 7.12
N LYS A 329 -13.99 -35.08 6.10
CA LYS A 329 -14.18 -34.53 4.75
C LYS A 329 -15.58 -34.75 4.19
N SER A 330 -16.14 -35.95 4.43
CA SER A 330 -17.48 -36.36 3.98
C SER A 330 -18.65 -35.75 4.75
N GLY A 331 -18.42 -35.03 5.86
CA GLY A 331 -19.46 -34.44 6.71
C GLY A 331 -19.46 -34.92 8.16
N GLY A 332 -18.54 -35.81 8.56
CA GLY A 332 -18.42 -36.32 9.92
C GLY A 332 -17.97 -35.27 10.93
N GLY A 333 -18.44 -35.39 12.17
CA GLY A 333 -17.97 -34.60 13.30
C GLY A 333 -16.91 -35.35 14.11
N LEU A 334 -15.71 -34.78 14.29
CA LEU A 334 -14.63 -35.40 15.07
C LEU A 334 -14.38 -34.65 16.39
N LEU A 335 -14.38 -35.37 17.51
CA LEU A 335 -13.78 -34.92 18.76
C LEU A 335 -12.49 -35.73 18.99
N ILE A 336 -11.35 -35.05 18.93
CA ILE A 336 -10.02 -35.65 19.12
C ILE A 336 -9.29 -34.98 20.29
N ALA A 337 -8.66 -35.76 21.16
CA ALA A 337 -7.99 -35.23 22.35
C ALA A 337 -6.70 -35.95 22.73
N GLY A 338 -5.70 -35.20 23.20
CA GLY A 338 -4.44 -35.75 23.67
C GLY A 338 -3.35 -34.70 23.82
N GLN A 339 -2.21 -35.08 24.36
CA GLN A 339 -1.03 -34.23 24.44
C GLN A 339 0.15 -34.81 23.65
N ALA A 340 0.99 -33.94 23.07
CA ALA A 340 2.17 -34.37 22.32
C ALA A 340 3.49 -34.06 23.03
N TRP A 341 3.50 -33.42 24.21
CA TRP A 341 4.74 -33.12 24.95
C TRP A 341 5.41 -34.39 25.49
N HIS A 342 4.64 -35.39 25.93
CA HIS A 342 5.18 -36.68 26.39
C HIS A 342 5.78 -37.45 25.20
N TRP A 343 5.08 -37.48 24.07
CA TRP A 343 5.58 -38.06 22.82
C TRP A 343 6.86 -37.35 22.36
N ALA A 344 6.92 -36.01 22.47
CA ALA A 344 8.09 -35.20 22.16
C ALA A 344 9.31 -35.51 23.06
N SER A 345 9.09 -35.92 24.33
CA SER A 345 10.18 -36.33 25.21
C SER A 345 10.88 -37.62 24.76
N GLN A 346 10.18 -38.47 24.02
CA GLN A 346 10.69 -39.74 23.49
C GLN A 346 11.21 -39.61 22.04
N HIS A 347 10.55 -38.80 21.21
CA HIS A 347 10.81 -38.71 19.76
C HIS A 347 11.48 -37.40 19.32
N GLY A 348 11.62 -36.42 20.22
CA GLY A 348 12.21 -35.10 19.96
C GLY A 348 11.20 -34.06 19.45
N MET A 349 11.23 -32.86 20.05
CA MET A 349 10.34 -31.72 19.74
C MET A 349 10.14 -31.44 18.25
N LYS A 350 11.21 -31.51 17.45
CA LYS A 350 11.17 -31.18 16.01
C LYS A 350 10.39 -32.16 15.14
N ASN A 351 10.10 -33.36 15.66
CA ASN A 351 9.36 -34.40 14.94
C ASN A 351 7.84 -34.33 15.18
N VAL A 352 7.37 -33.53 16.16
CA VAL A 352 5.98 -33.56 16.63
C VAL A 352 4.97 -33.20 15.54
N LEU A 353 5.17 -32.08 14.83
CA LEU A 353 4.24 -31.63 13.78
C LEU A 353 4.01 -32.66 12.66
N LEU A 354 5.03 -33.48 12.38
CA LEU A 354 5.06 -34.38 11.23
C LEU A 354 4.97 -35.88 11.59
N GLY A 355 5.03 -36.22 12.88
CA GLY A 355 5.13 -37.61 13.36
C GLY A 355 4.21 -37.95 14.54
N PHE A 356 3.60 -36.98 15.23
CA PHE A 356 2.60 -37.29 16.26
C PHE A 356 1.30 -37.80 15.59
N PRO A 357 0.70 -38.93 16.04
CA PRO A 357 -0.46 -39.52 15.36
C PRO A 357 -1.66 -38.57 15.22
N GLY A 358 -1.99 -37.79 16.26
CA GLY A 358 -3.04 -36.77 16.18
C GLY A 358 -2.79 -35.69 15.11
N ASN A 359 -1.53 -35.40 14.78
CA ASN A 359 -1.16 -34.50 13.69
C ASN A 359 -1.30 -35.13 12.30
N ARG A 360 -1.54 -36.44 12.18
CA ARG A 360 -2.02 -37.04 10.93
C ARG A 360 -3.48 -36.66 10.65
N VAL A 361 -4.29 -36.43 11.69
CA VAL A 361 -5.74 -36.21 11.56
C VAL A 361 -6.10 -34.73 11.64
N ALA A 362 -5.66 -34.03 12.69
CA ALA A 362 -6.08 -32.64 12.93
C ALA A 362 -5.45 -31.62 11.95
N SER A 363 -4.26 -31.92 11.42
CA SER A 363 -3.48 -30.97 10.62
C SER A 363 -4.15 -30.57 9.32
N VAL A 364 -4.96 -31.45 8.69
CA VAL A 364 -5.66 -31.16 7.43
C VAL A 364 -6.62 -29.97 7.58
N ALA A 365 -7.19 -29.80 8.77
CA ALA A 365 -8.03 -28.67 9.17
C ALA A 365 -7.22 -27.50 9.77
N GLY A 366 -5.89 -27.53 9.65
CA GLY A 366 -4.97 -26.50 10.11
C GLY A 366 -4.78 -26.42 11.63
N VAL A 367 -5.08 -27.48 12.39
CA VAL A 367 -4.86 -27.55 13.85
C VAL A 367 -3.80 -28.61 14.16
N TYR A 368 -2.79 -28.25 14.94
CA TYR A 368 -1.68 -29.14 15.31
C TYR A 368 -1.49 -29.21 16.84
N PHE A 369 -1.26 -30.40 17.37
CA PHE A 369 -0.67 -30.60 18.69
C PHE A 369 0.82 -30.26 18.64
N THR A 370 1.33 -29.45 19.57
CA THR A 370 2.76 -29.15 19.69
C THR A 370 3.43 -29.95 20.82
N GLY A 371 4.76 -30.01 20.81
CA GLY A 371 5.52 -30.61 21.92
C GLY A 371 5.58 -29.73 23.17
N ASN A 372 5.03 -28.51 23.14
CA ASN A 372 5.11 -27.58 24.26
C ASN A 372 4.16 -28.02 25.37
N VAL A 373 4.57 -27.79 26.62
CA VAL A 373 3.70 -27.95 27.78
C VAL A 373 2.77 -26.74 27.86
N GLY A 374 1.47 -26.98 27.77
CA GLY A 374 0.42 -25.98 27.99
C GLY A 374 0.25 -25.70 29.49
N GLY A 375 -0.05 -24.45 29.86
CA GLY A 375 -0.26 -24.07 31.26
C GLY A 375 -1.42 -24.83 31.94
N ASN A 376 -1.20 -25.27 33.17
CA ASN A 376 -2.23 -25.83 34.05
C ASN A 376 -2.94 -24.69 34.82
N GLY A 377 -4.26 -24.82 35.05
CA GLY A 377 -5.04 -23.85 35.83
C GLY A 377 -6.54 -23.93 35.56
N ILE A 378 -7.29 -23.03 36.21
CA ILE A 378 -8.71 -22.78 35.90
C ILE A 378 -8.77 -21.52 35.05
N PHE A 379 -9.30 -21.64 33.83
CA PHE A 379 -9.34 -20.56 32.85
C PHE A 379 -10.78 -20.11 32.58
N PRO A 380 -11.14 -18.84 32.82
CA PRO A 380 -12.50 -18.35 32.56
C PRO A 380 -12.81 -18.31 31.06
N VAL A 381 -14.07 -18.50 30.70
CA VAL A 381 -14.54 -18.31 29.32
C VAL A 381 -14.63 -16.82 29.00
N SER A 382 -14.05 -16.41 27.87
CA SER A 382 -14.15 -15.03 27.38
C SER A 382 -15.50 -14.76 26.70
N ALA A 383 -16.03 -13.55 26.84
CA ALA A 383 -17.32 -13.17 26.24
C ALA A 383 -17.26 -13.05 24.70
N GLN A 384 -16.06 -12.94 24.14
CA GLN A 384 -15.75 -12.96 22.71
C GLN A 384 -14.76 -14.09 22.43
N MET A 385 -14.65 -14.50 21.17
CA MET A 385 -13.65 -15.49 20.75
C MET A 385 -12.22 -14.97 21.04
N PRO A 386 -11.33 -15.76 21.66
CA PRO A 386 -9.93 -15.40 21.80
C PRO A 386 -9.24 -15.14 20.47
N ARG A 387 -8.16 -14.36 20.48
CA ARG A 387 -7.25 -14.22 19.34
C ARG A 387 -6.37 -15.45 19.18
N ILE A 388 -6.02 -15.79 17.94
CA ILE A 388 -4.95 -16.74 17.63
C ILE A 388 -3.61 -16.01 17.82
N PRO A 389 -2.63 -16.59 18.55
CA PRO A 389 -1.33 -15.98 18.72
C PRO A 389 -0.61 -15.68 17.40
N LEU A 390 0.13 -14.57 17.35
CA LEU A 390 1.01 -14.26 16.23
C LEU A 390 2.09 -15.34 16.05
N ILE A 391 2.65 -15.82 17.16
CA ILE A 391 3.73 -16.82 17.22
C ILE A 391 3.41 -17.85 18.30
N THR A 392 3.32 -19.13 17.90
CA THR A 392 3.39 -20.30 18.78
C THR A 392 4.69 -21.02 18.47
N GLN A 393 5.46 -21.47 19.48
CA GLN A 393 6.68 -22.25 19.21
C GLN A 393 6.29 -23.65 18.73
N HIS A 394 6.79 -24.08 17.56
CA HIS A 394 6.30 -25.29 16.89
C HIS A 394 7.41 -26.28 16.49
N GLY A 395 8.68 -25.98 16.85
CA GLY A 395 9.81 -26.91 16.73
C GLY A 395 10.30 -27.26 15.31
N LEU A 396 9.68 -26.73 14.24
CA LEU A 396 10.05 -27.05 12.86
C LEU A 396 11.48 -26.60 12.52
N ASP A 397 12.25 -27.51 11.92
CA ASP A 397 13.63 -27.29 11.50
C ASP A 397 13.70 -26.66 10.09
N ILE A 398 13.34 -25.38 9.99
CA ILE A 398 13.34 -24.59 8.74
C ILE A 398 14.75 -24.55 8.12
N GLN A 399 15.81 -24.56 8.93
CA GLN A 399 17.19 -24.59 8.42
C GLN A 399 17.50 -25.91 7.70
N SER A 400 17.04 -27.06 8.21
CA SER A 400 17.18 -28.34 7.49
C SER A 400 16.37 -28.38 6.20
N ASP A 401 15.14 -27.83 6.19
CA ASP A 401 14.34 -27.71 4.97
C ASP A 401 15.03 -26.85 3.90
N LEU A 402 15.56 -25.68 4.27
CA LEU A 402 16.33 -24.82 3.38
C LEU A 402 17.65 -25.47 2.93
N THR A 403 18.32 -26.24 3.79
CA THR A 403 19.54 -26.98 3.42
C THR A 403 19.25 -28.04 2.35
N ALA A 404 18.07 -28.65 2.37
CA ALA A 404 17.64 -29.58 1.32
C ALA A 404 17.29 -28.86 0.00
N LEU A 405 16.56 -27.74 0.07
CA LEU A 405 16.15 -26.96 -1.10
C LEU A 405 17.34 -26.30 -1.83
N LEU A 406 18.25 -25.69 -1.09
CA LEU A 406 19.39 -24.91 -1.60
C LEU A 406 20.61 -25.77 -1.97
N SER A 407 20.51 -27.11 -1.88
CA SER A 407 21.64 -28.02 -2.08
C SER A 407 22.21 -27.93 -3.51
N GLY A 408 23.40 -27.34 -3.65
CA GLY A 408 24.05 -27.12 -4.95
C GLY A 408 23.53 -25.91 -5.74
N VAL A 409 22.64 -25.10 -5.16
CA VAL A 409 22.18 -23.82 -5.72
C VAL A 409 23.19 -22.73 -5.36
N LYS A 410 23.60 -21.91 -6.33
CA LYS A 410 24.55 -20.78 -6.14
C LYS A 410 23.91 -19.42 -6.32
N GLU A 411 22.92 -19.38 -7.21
CA GLU A 411 22.22 -18.19 -7.66
C GLU A 411 20.81 -18.62 -8.10
N PHE A 412 19.90 -17.65 -8.12
CA PHE A 412 18.59 -17.77 -8.71
C PHE A 412 18.56 -16.86 -9.94
N LYS A 413 18.51 -17.46 -11.15
CA LYS A 413 18.29 -16.71 -12.38
C LYS A 413 16.83 -16.77 -12.80
N ILE A 414 16.28 -15.62 -13.15
CA ILE A 414 14.97 -15.50 -13.81
C ILE A 414 15.24 -14.93 -15.19
N GLN A 415 15.11 -15.75 -16.23
CA GLN A 415 15.26 -15.30 -17.61
C GLN A 415 13.95 -14.76 -18.15
N ASP A 416 14.04 -13.68 -18.95
CA ASP A 416 12.96 -13.15 -19.77
C ASP A 416 11.67 -12.84 -18.97
N GLY A 417 11.82 -12.32 -17.75
CA GLY A 417 10.70 -11.96 -16.86
C GLY A 417 11.15 -11.31 -15.55
N VAL A 418 10.33 -10.39 -15.02
CA VAL A 418 10.57 -9.71 -13.74
C VAL A 418 9.73 -10.38 -12.65
N PRO A 419 10.29 -10.81 -11.51
CA PRO A 419 9.51 -11.42 -10.44
C PRO A 419 8.61 -10.40 -9.73
N SER A 420 7.43 -10.86 -9.31
CA SER A 420 6.67 -10.19 -8.26
C SER A 420 7.34 -10.32 -6.88
N GLU A 421 6.86 -9.55 -5.92
CA GLU A 421 7.14 -9.76 -4.50
C GLU A 421 6.19 -10.80 -3.86
N LEU A 422 6.64 -11.51 -2.82
CA LEU A 422 5.84 -12.44 -2.02
C LEU A 422 5.64 -11.93 -0.57
N LEU A 423 4.39 -11.86 -0.13
CA LEU A 423 4.00 -11.70 1.26
C LEU A 423 4.02 -13.07 1.96
N ILE A 424 4.81 -13.22 3.03
CA ILE A 424 4.95 -14.48 3.79
C ILE A 424 4.39 -14.27 5.20
N HIS A 425 3.18 -14.76 5.44
CA HIS A 425 2.38 -14.47 6.64
C HIS A 425 1.83 -15.71 7.38
N GLY A 426 1.94 -16.91 6.81
CA GLY A 426 1.55 -18.17 7.46
C GLY A 426 2.55 -18.64 8.52
N THR A 427 2.08 -19.18 9.64
CA THR A 427 2.96 -19.62 10.76
C THR A 427 3.91 -20.76 10.38
N LEU A 428 3.60 -21.51 9.31
CA LEU A 428 4.43 -22.60 8.77
C LEU A 428 4.98 -22.28 7.36
N ALA A 429 4.95 -21.00 6.96
CA ALA A 429 5.58 -20.51 5.74
C ALA A 429 6.97 -19.90 6.04
N PHE A 430 7.85 -19.86 5.03
CA PHE A 430 9.19 -19.29 5.15
C PHE A 430 9.75 -18.85 3.79
N PRO A 431 10.60 -17.81 3.75
CA PRO A 431 11.33 -17.44 2.53
C PRO A 431 12.31 -18.55 2.14
N VAL A 432 12.53 -18.69 0.84
CA VAL A 432 13.54 -19.59 0.23
C VAL A 432 14.59 -18.78 -0.52
N ALA A 433 14.18 -17.68 -1.17
CA ALA A 433 15.08 -16.67 -1.72
C ALA A 433 14.54 -15.26 -1.47
N ILE A 434 15.43 -14.36 -1.05
CA ILE A 434 15.14 -13.02 -0.57
C ILE A 434 16.32 -12.08 -0.90
N ASP A 435 16.03 -10.84 -1.30
CA ASP A 435 17.03 -9.83 -1.63
C ASP A 435 17.50 -9.02 -0.40
N ASP A 436 18.35 -8.00 -0.59
CA ASP A 436 18.84 -7.15 0.50
C ASP A 436 17.83 -6.07 0.94
N ALA A 437 16.80 -5.79 0.15
CA ALA A 437 15.65 -4.98 0.55
C ALA A 437 14.64 -5.76 1.42
N ASN A 438 14.83 -7.08 1.58
CA ASN A 438 13.96 -8.05 2.25
C ASN A 438 12.70 -8.43 1.45
N GLN A 439 12.72 -8.23 0.13
CA GLN A 439 11.71 -8.68 -0.81
C GLN A 439 11.95 -10.16 -1.15
N SER A 440 10.93 -11.00 -0.98
CA SER A 440 11.02 -12.45 -1.23
C SER A 440 10.41 -12.79 -2.59
N PHE A 441 11.11 -13.57 -3.41
CA PHE A 441 10.60 -14.04 -4.73
C PHE A 441 10.46 -15.56 -4.82
N LEU A 442 10.99 -16.31 -3.83
CA LEU A 442 10.69 -17.72 -3.61
C LEU A 442 10.32 -17.93 -2.15
N ALA A 443 9.22 -18.66 -1.92
CA ALA A 443 8.75 -19.04 -0.60
C ALA A 443 8.35 -20.52 -0.57
N ALA A 444 8.33 -21.10 0.63
CA ALA A 444 7.81 -22.45 0.87
C ALA A 444 6.92 -22.48 2.11
N ALA A 445 6.00 -23.44 2.14
CA ALA A 445 5.13 -23.67 3.29
C ALA A 445 4.89 -25.16 3.55
N ARG A 446 4.52 -25.47 4.79
CA ARG A 446 3.96 -26.76 5.19
C ARG A 446 2.52 -26.55 5.65
N TYR A 447 1.59 -27.31 5.07
CA TYR A 447 0.18 -27.25 5.43
C TYR A 447 -0.41 -28.66 5.43
N GLY A 448 -1.25 -28.98 6.41
CA GLY A 448 -1.70 -30.34 6.66
C GLY A 448 -0.53 -31.32 6.76
N ARG A 449 -0.58 -32.33 5.89
CA ARG A 449 0.42 -33.38 5.72
C ARG A 449 1.35 -33.14 4.52
N GLY A 450 1.18 -32.02 3.82
CA GLY A 450 1.80 -31.70 2.54
C GLY A 450 2.69 -30.46 2.58
N ARG A 451 3.03 -29.97 1.39
CA ARG A 451 4.09 -28.99 1.18
C ARG A 451 3.81 -28.11 -0.03
N VAL A 452 4.27 -26.87 0.01
CA VAL A 452 4.10 -25.88 -1.07
C VAL A 452 5.42 -25.17 -1.33
N ILE A 453 5.73 -24.92 -2.60
CA ILE A 453 6.76 -23.97 -3.04
C ILE A 453 6.11 -23.00 -4.02
N VAL A 454 6.32 -21.70 -3.77
CA VAL A 454 5.79 -20.59 -4.56
C VAL A 454 6.96 -19.84 -5.20
N SER A 455 6.89 -19.61 -6.50
CA SER A 455 7.79 -18.72 -7.24
C SER A 455 7.03 -17.50 -7.75
N ALA A 456 7.59 -16.32 -7.57
CA ALA A 456 6.99 -15.08 -8.08
C ALA A 456 7.23 -14.84 -9.59
N HIS A 457 7.76 -15.86 -10.29
CA HIS A 457 7.75 -15.98 -11.75
C HIS A 457 7.88 -17.47 -12.14
N GLU A 458 7.13 -17.94 -13.13
CA GLU A 458 7.13 -19.34 -13.59
C GLU A 458 8.37 -19.72 -14.41
N ASN A 459 8.96 -18.77 -15.16
CA ASN A 459 10.20 -18.99 -15.93
C ASN A 459 11.36 -19.54 -15.08
N LEU A 460 11.35 -19.33 -13.76
CA LEU A 460 12.32 -19.91 -12.83
C LEU A 460 12.31 -21.46 -12.88
N PHE A 461 11.18 -22.09 -13.19
CA PHE A 461 11.05 -23.54 -13.34
C PHE A 461 11.59 -24.06 -14.68
N SER A 462 11.54 -23.23 -15.73
CA SER A 462 12.03 -23.55 -17.08
C SER A 462 13.52 -23.24 -17.27
N THR A 463 14.05 -22.26 -16.52
CA THR A 463 15.42 -21.74 -16.66
C THR A 463 16.47 -22.84 -16.42
N PRO A 464 17.36 -23.14 -17.39
CA PRO A 464 18.27 -24.30 -17.30
C PRO A 464 19.24 -24.29 -16.10
N SER A 465 19.71 -23.12 -15.67
CA SER A 465 20.57 -22.98 -14.47
C SER A 465 19.84 -23.31 -13.16
N MET A 466 18.49 -23.24 -13.16
CA MET A 466 17.66 -23.53 -11.99
C MET A 466 17.38 -25.03 -11.79
N LYS A 467 17.82 -25.89 -12.71
CA LYS A 467 17.67 -27.35 -12.62
C LYS A 467 18.08 -27.97 -11.26
N PRO A 468 19.15 -27.54 -10.57
CA PRO A 468 19.47 -28.04 -9.22
C PRO A 468 18.36 -27.72 -8.21
N PHE A 469 17.88 -26.47 -8.20
CA PHE A 469 16.80 -26.03 -7.31
C PHE A 469 15.49 -26.77 -7.62
N VAL A 470 15.09 -26.83 -8.89
CA VAL A 470 13.85 -27.52 -9.33
C VAL A 470 13.86 -28.99 -8.91
N LEU A 471 14.98 -29.70 -9.08
CA LEU A 471 15.07 -31.10 -8.65
C LEU A 471 15.08 -31.27 -7.12
N ASN A 472 15.60 -30.31 -6.37
CA ASN A 472 15.50 -30.31 -4.90
C ASN A 472 14.07 -29.99 -4.44
N ALA A 473 13.41 -29.02 -5.09
CA ALA A 473 12.01 -28.66 -4.86
C ALA A 473 11.08 -29.86 -5.04
N ILE A 474 11.15 -30.58 -6.17
CA ILE A 474 10.34 -31.77 -6.43
C ILE A 474 10.62 -32.90 -5.41
N ARG A 475 11.88 -33.14 -5.02
CA ARG A 475 12.23 -34.12 -3.98
C ARG A 475 11.69 -33.73 -2.60
N TRP A 476 11.74 -32.44 -2.27
CA TRP A 476 11.23 -31.92 -1.00
C TRP A 476 9.71 -32.02 -0.96
N LEU A 477 9.03 -31.55 -2.02
CA LEU A 477 7.58 -31.57 -2.20
C LEU A 477 6.99 -32.98 -2.13
N SER A 478 7.57 -33.96 -2.82
CA SER A 478 7.09 -35.36 -2.77
C SER A 478 7.25 -35.98 -1.38
N SER A 479 8.09 -35.41 -0.51
CA SER A 479 8.32 -35.89 0.86
C SER A 479 8.78 -37.37 0.94
N GLY A 480 9.34 -37.92 -0.14
CA GLY A 480 9.68 -39.34 -0.27
C GLY A 480 8.49 -40.26 -0.56
N LYS A 481 7.27 -39.73 -0.73
CA LYS A 481 6.09 -40.48 -1.17
C LYS A 481 6.25 -40.82 -2.65
N GLY A 482 6.24 -42.11 -2.97
CA GLY A 482 6.23 -42.58 -4.36
C GLY A 482 4.93 -42.15 -5.07
N GLY A 483 5.05 -41.75 -6.33
CA GLY A 483 3.93 -41.27 -7.15
C GLY A 483 4.46 -40.49 -8.36
N LYS A 484 3.56 -40.05 -9.25
CA LYS A 484 3.93 -39.22 -10.40
C LYS A 484 3.95 -37.72 -10.06
N VAL A 485 4.78 -36.97 -10.77
CA VAL A 485 4.67 -35.49 -10.83
C VAL A 485 3.72 -35.12 -11.98
N GLY A 486 2.59 -34.52 -11.66
CA GLY A 486 1.70 -33.93 -12.67
C GLY A 486 2.16 -32.52 -13.00
N VAL A 487 2.29 -32.19 -14.29
CA VAL A 487 2.73 -30.88 -14.76
C VAL A 487 1.63 -30.31 -15.68
N GLY A 488 1.12 -29.11 -15.37
CA GLY A 488 0.11 -28.46 -16.20
C GLY A 488 0.65 -28.04 -17.58
N ASP A 489 -0.23 -28.01 -18.59
CA ASP A 489 0.12 -27.87 -20.01
C ASP A 489 0.92 -26.61 -20.40
N TYR A 490 0.93 -25.59 -19.54
CA TYR A 490 1.73 -24.36 -19.72
C TYR A 490 3.20 -24.50 -19.28
N LEU A 491 3.60 -25.62 -18.65
CA LEU A 491 4.93 -25.83 -18.06
C LEU A 491 5.72 -26.94 -18.79
N GLN A 492 5.70 -26.91 -20.13
CA GLN A 492 6.29 -27.96 -20.99
C GLN A 492 7.82 -28.08 -20.84
N ASP A 493 8.53 -26.97 -20.58
CA ASP A 493 9.98 -26.99 -20.33
C ASP A 493 10.31 -27.64 -18.98
N LEU A 494 9.50 -27.40 -17.94
CA LEU A 494 9.62 -28.10 -16.65
C LEU A 494 9.38 -29.59 -16.82
N TYR A 495 8.31 -30.00 -17.54
CA TYR A 495 8.06 -31.41 -17.87
C TYR A 495 9.29 -32.03 -18.57
N SER A 496 9.82 -31.37 -19.59
CA SER A 496 11.02 -31.79 -20.33
C SER A 496 12.26 -31.88 -19.43
N MET A 497 12.44 -30.94 -18.49
CA MET A 497 13.55 -30.92 -17.55
C MET A 497 13.49 -32.11 -16.57
N LEU A 498 12.29 -32.49 -16.14
CA LEU A 498 12.02 -33.60 -15.22
C LEU A 498 12.17 -34.97 -15.89
N ASP A 499 11.66 -35.15 -17.11
CA ASP A 499 11.84 -36.39 -17.88
C ASP A 499 13.33 -36.66 -18.18
N GLN A 500 14.07 -35.64 -18.62
CA GLN A 500 15.53 -35.71 -18.78
C GLN A 500 16.27 -36.05 -17.48
N ALA A 501 15.71 -35.67 -16.32
CA ALA A 501 16.24 -36.01 -15.00
C ALA A 501 15.75 -37.39 -14.48
N LYS A 502 14.96 -38.11 -15.29
CA LYS A 502 14.31 -39.40 -14.98
C LYS A 502 13.40 -39.37 -13.75
N ILE A 503 12.77 -38.23 -13.52
CA ILE A 503 11.63 -38.10 -12.59
C ILE A 503 10.39 -38.60 -13.32
N THR A 504 9.56 -39.44 -12.69
CA THR A 504 8.33 -39.94 -13.30
C THR A 504 7.28 -38.83 -13.33
N CYS A 505 7.16 -38.15 -14.47
CA CYS A 505 6.21 -37.05 -14.68
C CYS A 505 5.24 -37.32 -15.84
N GLU A 506 4.15 -36.57 -15.89
CA GLU A 506 3.22 -36.53 -17.02
C GLU A 506 2.55 -35.15 -17.14
N LEU A 507 2.21 -34.74 -18.37
CA LEU A 507 1.39 -33.56 -18.60
C LEU A 507 -0.06 -33.87 -18.23
N THR A 508 -0.64 -33.09 -17.31
CA THR A 508 -1.97 -33.32 -16.73
C THR A 508 -2.42 -32.19 -15.83
N ASP A 509 -3.73 -31.93 -15.79
CA ASP A 509 -4.40 -31.27 -14.67
C ASP A 509 -4.33 -32.13 -13.38
N LEU A 510 -4.73 -31.56 -12.24
CA LEU A 510 -4.76 -32.24 -10.95
C LEU A 510 -5.70 -33.46 -10.95
N LYS A 511 -5.19 -34.60 -10.48
CA LYS A 511 -5.93 -35.88 -10.36
C LYS A 511 -5.33 -36.79 -9.30
N ASP A 512 -6.05 -37.86 -8.98
CA ASP A 512 -5.63 -38.89 -8.03
C ASP A 512 -4.33 -39.59 -8.44
N GLY A 513 -3.52 -39.98 -7.45
CA GLY A 513 -2.26 -40.74 -7.66
C GLY A 513 -1.02 -39.90 -7.99
N LEU A 514 -1.16 -38.57 -8.10
CA LEU A 514 -0.01 -37.66 -8.12
C LEU A 514 0.62 -37.53 -6.72
N SER A 515 1.95 -37.40 -6.65
CA SER A 515 2.67 -37.04 -5.42
C SER A 515 3.03 -35.55 -5.38
N VAL A 516 3.21 -34.93 -6.55
CA VAL A 516 3.43 -33.49 -6.72
C VAL A 516 2.60 -33.00 -7.91
N TYR A 517 2.04 -31.79 -7.80
CA TYR A 517 1.40 -31.07 -8.89
C TYR A 517 2.14 -29.76 -9.16
N CYS A 518 2.34 -29.42 -10.44
CA CYS A 518 3.07 -28.23 -10.88
C CYS A 518 2.18 -27.38 -11.81
N CYS A 519 1.86 -26.15 -11.43
CA CYS A 519 0.93 -25.28 -12.16
C CYS A 519 1.35 -23.80 -12.17
N THR A 520 0.65 -22.99 -12.96
CA THR A 520 0.81 -21.52 -12.99
C THR A 520 -0.21 -20.83 -12.08
N ALA A 521 0.10 -19.62 -11.63
CA ALA A 521 -0.73 -18.83 -10.71
C ALA A 521 -1.84 -18.00 -11.40
N TYR A 522 -2.03 -18.15 -12.72
CA TYR A 522 -2.94 -17.33 -13.52
C TYR A 522 -4.39 -17.84 -13.58
N TYR A 523 -4.69 -18.97 -12.93
CA TYR A 523 -6.01 -19.61 -12.95
C TYR A 523 -6.44 -20.05 -11.54
N ASP A 524 -7.72 -19.87 -11.22
CA ASP A 524 -8.39 -20.26 -9.96
C ASP A 524 -9.35 -21.44 -10.16
N THR A 525 -9.18 -22.18 -11.25
CA THR A 525 -9.81 -23.48 -11.45
C THR A 525 -9.34 -24.46 -10.37
N GLU A 526 -10.29 -25.13 -9.72
CA GLU A 526 -10.05 -26.22 -8.77
C GLU A 526 -9.34 -25.85 -7.45
N VAL A 527 -9.43 -24.59 -7.00
CA VAL A 527 -8.87 -24.09 -5.71
C VAL A 527 -9.08 -25.09 -4.56
N GLU A 528 -10.32 -25.54 -4.33
CA GLU A 528 -10.65 -26.49 -3.26
C GLU A 528 -9.87 -27.80 -3.39
N LYS A 529 -9.80 -28.40 -4.59
CA LYS A 529 -9.08 -29.65 -4.83
C LYS A 529 -7.57 -29.49 -4.61
N ILE A 530 -6.99 -28.37 -5.04
CA ILE A 530 -5.56 -28.09 -4.85
C ILE A 530 -5.26 -27.92 -3.35
N GLN A 531 -6.14 -27.23 -2.62
CA GLN A 531 -6.03 -27.07 -1.17
C GLN A 531 -6.20 -28.40 -0.42
N GLU A 532 -7.16 -29.24 -0.79
CA GLU A 532 -7.35 -30.58 -0.22
C GLU A 532 -6.16 -31.50 -0.55
N PHE A 533 -5.66 -31.50 -1.78
CA PHE A 533 -4.49 -32.27 -2.20
C PHE A 533 -3.26 -31.97 -1.34
N VAL A 534 -2.94 -30.70 -1.11
CA VAL A 534 -1.86 -30.31 -0.19
C VAL A 534 -2.18 -30.71 1.26
N SER A 535 -3.42 -30.50 1.72
CA SER A 535 -3.84 -30.85 3.08
C SER A 535 -3.66 -32.34 3.39
N GLU A 536 -4.13 -33.21 2.50
CA GLU A 536 -4.05 -34.68 2.61
C GLU A 536 -2.64 -35.22 2.33
N GLY A 537 -1.81 -34.46 1.62
CA GLY A 537 -0.36 -34.53 1.74
C GLY A 537 0.44 -34.56 0.44
N GLY A 538 -0.13 -34.10 -0.67
CA GLY A 538 0.60 -33.82 -1.90
C GLY A 538 1.55 -32.62 -1.77
N GLY A 539 2.43 -32.48 -2.77
CA GLY A 539 3.29 -31.32 -2.94
C GLY A 539 2.79 -30.39 -4.04
N LEU A 540 2.71 -29.08 -3.78
CA LEU A 540 2.38 -28.07 -4.80
C LEU A 540 3.63 -27.27 -5.19
N LEU A 541 3.92 -27.19 -6.50
CA LEU A 541 4.84 -26.21 -7.08
C LEU A 541 4.02 -25.24 -7.92
N ILE A 542 4.00 -23.96 -7.57
CA ILE A 542 3.17 -22.96 -8.25
C ILE A 542 3.98 -21.69 -8.54
N GLY A 543 3.82 -21.13 -9.75
CA GLY A 543 4.60 -19.99 -10.21
C GLY A 543 3.78 -18.98 -11.00
N GLY A 544 4.06 -17.69 -10.80
CA GLY A 544 3.51 -16.60 -11.60
C GLY A 544 3.79 -15.23 -10.98
N GLN A 545 3.71 -14.18 -11.79
CA GLN A 545 3.77 -12.78 -11.35
C GLN A 545 2.38 -12.14 -11.39
N ALA A 546 2.20 -11.05 -10.63
CA ALA A 546 0.94 -10.29 -10.56
C ALA A 546 1.11 -8.78 -10.76
N TRP A 547 2.34 -8.28 -10.98
CA TRP A 547 2.59 -6.85 -11.22
C TRP A 547 1.94 -6.38 -12.52
N SER A 548 2.00 -7.17 -13.59
CA SER A 548 1.36 -6.78 -14.87
C SER A 548 -0.17 -6.74 -14.78
N SER A 549 -0.76 -7.39 -13.77
CA SER A 549 -2.20 -7.30 -13.48
C SER A 549 -2.57 -6.09 -12.61
N ALA A 550 -1.61 -5.51 -11.89
CA ALA A 550 -1.81 -4.29 -11.11
C ALA A 550 -1.92 -3.06 -12.02
N ASP A 551 -1.10 -2.99 -13.08
CA ASP A 551 -1.17 -1.94 -14.10
C ASP A 551 -2.52 -1.88 -14.82
N GLU A 552 -3.15 -3.03 -15.06
CA GLU A 552 -4.46 -3.11 -15.73
C GLU A 552 -5.66 -2.86 -14.80
N ASN A 553 -5.54 -3.13 -13.50
CA ASN A 553 -6.66 -3.09 -12.54
C ASN A 553 -6.38 -2.25 -11.28
N THR A 554 -6.09 -0.96 -11.46
CA THR A 554 -5.82 0.02 -10.38
C THR A 554 -6.95 0.23 -9.34
N ALA A 555 -8.11 -0.43 -9.51
CA ALA A 555 -9.28 -0.31 -8.64
C ALA A 555 -9.46 -1.47 -7.65
N SER A 556 -8.70 -2.58 -7.77
CA SER A 556 -8.91 -3.78 -6.95
C SER A 556 -7.64 -4.33 -6.31
N SER A 557 -7.80 -5.29 -5.39
CA SER A 557 -6.71 -5.75 -4.53
C SER A 557 -6.10 -7.06 -5.04
N ILE A 558 -4.86 -6.97 -5.54
CA ILE A 558 -4.12 -8.12 -6.07
C ILE A 558 -4.01 -9.27 -5.06
N ILE A 559 -3.85 -8.98 -3.76
CA ILE A 559 -3.77 -10.01 -2.72
C ILE A 559 -5.07 -10.83 -2.55
N THR A 560 -6.23 -10.30 -2.95
CA THR A 560 -7.53 -11.00 -2.87
C THR A 560 -8.06 -11.49 -4.22
N GLU A 561 -7.78 -10.77 -5.31
CA GLU A 561 -8.39 -11.05 -6.62
C GLU A 561 -7.50 -11.87 -7.57
N PHE A 562 -6.17 -11.81 -7.43
CA PHE A 562 -5.26 -12.57 -8.29
C PHE A 562 -5.52 -14.09 -8.15
N PRO A 563 -5.72 -14.84 -9.26
CA PRO A 563 -6.25 -16.21 -9.19
C PRO A 563 -5.43 -17.15 -8.30
N GLY A 564 -4.10 -17.11 -8.39
CA GLY A 564 -3.20 -17.91 -7.56
C GLY A 564 -3.27 -17.58 -6.07
N ASN A 565 -3.62 -16.35 -5.68
CA ASN A 565 -3.74 -15.99 -4.27
C ASN A 565 -4.92 -16.69 -3.60
N LYS A 566 -6.00 -16.98 -4.34
CA LYS A 566 -7.13 -17.80 -3.86
C LYS A 566 -6.71 -19.24 -3.54
N ILE A 567 -5.71 -19.77 -4.25
CA ILE A 567 -5.08 -21.05 -3.92
C ILE A 567 -4.18 -20.90 -2.69
N LEU A 568 -3.34 -19.85 -2.67
CA LEU A 568 -2.23 -19.70 -1.73
C LEU A 568 -2.59 -19.15 -0.34
N GLU A 569 -3.70 -18.42 -0.18
CA GLU A 569 -4.11 -17.80 1.09
C GLU A 569 -4.08 -18.80 2.25
N LYS A 570 -4.63 -20.00 2.04
CA LYS A 570 -4.67 -21.11 3.03
C LYS A 570 -3.29 -21.52 3.52
N PHE A 571 -2.26 -21.35 2.69
CA PHE A 571 -0.88 -21.68 3.00
C PHE A 571 -0.09 -20.49 3.59
N GLY A 572 -0.71 -19.30 3.63
CA GLY A 572 -0.14 -18.08 4.20
C GLY A 572 0.99 -17.47 3.38
N ILE A 573 0.88 -17.56 2.04
CA ILE A 573 1.74 -16.89 1.07
C ILE A 573 0.83 -16.13 0.10
N GLY A 574 1.25 -14.95 -0.36
CA GLY A 574 0.55 -14.23 -1.43
C GLY A 574 1.53 -13.55 -2.40
N ILE A 575 1.22 -13.60 -3.69
CA ILE A 575 1.94 -12.94 -4.79
C ILE A 575 1.43 -11.51 -4.91
N LEU A 576 2.33 -10.53 -4.95
CA LEU A 576 2.01 -9.10 -4.88
C LEU A 576 2.08 -8.41 -6.24
N GLY A 577 1.37 -7.28 -6.33
CA GLY A 577 1.40 -6.39 -7.50
C GLY A 577 2.67 -5.54 -7.62
N ASN A 578 3.59 -5.63 -6.65
CA ASN A 578 4.92 -5.02 -6.74
C ASN A 578 5.83 -5.96 -7.55
N ASP A 579 6.61 -5.40 -8.47
CA ASP A 579 7.80 -6.05 -8.99
C ASP A 579 8.96 -5.99 -7.97
N ILE A 580 10.03 -6.75 -8.26
CA ILE A 580 11.35 -6.57 -7.63
C ILE A 580 12.32 -6.11 -8.71
N SER A 581 12.42 -4.79 -8.92
CA SER A 581 13.35 -4.18 -9.88
C SER A 581 14.81 -4.31 -9.43
N SER A 582 15.49 -5.39 -9.82
CA SER A 582 16.95 -5.49 -9.86
C SER A 582 17.49 -5.13 -11.24
N SER A 583 18.69 -4.56 -11.31
CA SER A 583 19.49 -4.48 -12.56
C SER A 583 19.97 -5.86 -13.03
N ASP A 584 19.88 -6.84 -12.15
CA ASP A 584 20.53 -8.14 -12.27
C ASP A 584 19.44 -9.21 -12.38
N GLU A 585 19.40 -9.95 -13.49
CA GLU A 585 18.55 -11.15 -13.66
C GLU A 585 18.89 -12.30 -12.68
N ILE A 586 19.93 -12.11 -11.85
CA ILE A 586 20.66 -13.14 -11.11
C ILE A 586 20.81 -12.72 -9.65
N PHE A 587 20.09 -13.41 -8.76
CA PHE A 587 20.15 -13.17 -7.31
C PHE A 587 21.05 -14.21 -6.62
N PRO A 588 22.01 -13.83 -5.76
CA PRO A 588 22.90 -14.79 -5.09
C PRO A 588 22.14 -15.68 -4.08
N ALA A 589 22.44 -16.98 -4.04
CA ALA A 589 21.82 -17.90 -3.09
C ALA A 589 22.46 -17.78 -1.69
N ARG A 590 21.72 -17.20 -0.75
CA ARG A 590 22.13 -17.03 0.65
C ARG A 590 22.24 -18.36 1.41
N PRO A 591 23.10 -18.47 2.43
CA PRO A 591 23.17 -19.66 3.29
C PRO A 591 21.83 -19.97 3.98
N ALA A 592 21.46 -21.25 4.07
CA ALA A 592 20.20 -21.70 4.68
C ALA A 592 19.94 -21.18 6.11
N ARG A 593 21.01 -20.94 6.90
CA ARG A 593 20.91 -20.36 8.25
C ARG A 593 20.56 -18.87 8.24
N GLU A 594 21.00 -18.12 7.23
CA GLU A 594 20.67 -16.71 7.05
C GLU A 594 19.20 -16.57 6.65
N VAL A 595 18.77 -17.33 5.63
CA VAL A 595 17.38 -17.31 5.14
C VAL A 595 16.38 -17.75 6.22
N ALA A 596 16.71 -18.73 7.07
CA ALA A 596 15.87 -19.12 8.22
C ALA A 596 15.66 -18.00 9.27
N LEU A 597 16.61 -17.04 9.32
CA LEU A 597 16.62 -15.88 10.21
C LEU A 597 16.22 -14.57 9.50
N ALA A 598 15.92 -14.61 8.20
CA ALA A 598 15.51 -13.46 7.40
C ALA A 598 14.07 -12.99 7.73
N TYR A 599 13.63 -11.94 7.04
CA TYR A 599 12.32 -11.33 7.23
C TYR A 599 11.18 -12.34 7.12
N HIS A 600 10.19 -12.21 8.00
CA HIS A 600 8.91 -12.92 7.96
C HIS A 600 7.87 -12.11 8.72
N PHE A 601 6.71 -11.83 8.10
CA PHE A 601 5.72 -10.88 8.62
C PHE A 601 5.40 -11.10 10.11
N ARG A 602 4.92 -12.29 10.49
CA ARG A 602 4.56 -12.62 11.89
C ARG A 602 5.70 -12.42 12.90
N LYS A 603 6.96 -12.72 12.52
CA LYS A 603 8.12 -12.57 13.41
C LYS A 603 8.42 -11.08 13.65
N ALA A 604 8.41 -10.29 12.57
CA ALA A 604 8.61 -8.85 12.62
C ALA A 604 7.48 -8.15 13.38
N PHE A 605 6.22 -8.48 13.09
CA PHE A 605 5.07 -7.90 13.77
C PHE A 605 5.03 -8.23 15.26
N PHE A 606 5.27 -9.49 15.66
CA PHE A 606 5.34 -9.87 17.06
C PHE A 606 6.43 -9.11 17.84
N GLN A 607 7.63 -8.96 17.26
CA GLN A 607 8.71 -8.18 17.91
C GLN A 607 8.38 -6.68 17.96
N PHE A 608 7.69 -6.13 16.96
CA PHE A 608 7.19 -4.76 16.99
C PHE A 608 6.13 -4.57 18.08
N GLN A 609 5.14 -5.44 18.18
CA GLN A 609 4.13 -5.43 19.24
C GLN A 609 4.79 -5.51 20.63
N GLN A 610 5.69 -6.47 20.85
CA GLN A 610 6.41 -6.60 22.13
C GLN A 610 7.29 -5.38 22.46
N HIS A 611 7.85 -4.69 21.46
CA HIS A 611 8.55 -3.42 21.62
C HIS A 611 7.59 -2.31 22.10
N ILE A 612 6.44 -2.15 21.43
CA ILE A 612 5.43 -1.13 21.75
C ILE A 612 4.81 -1.34 23.14
N GLU A 613 4.41 -2.57 23.46
CA GLU A 613 3.74 -2.95 24.72
C GLU A 613 4.67 -2.83 25.93
N ASN A 614 5.83 -3.48 25.87
CA ASN A 614 6.78 -3.51 26.99
C ASN A 614 7.66 -2.25 27.09
N ARG A 615 7.51 -1.29 26.16
CA ARG A 615 8.33 -0.06 26.05
C ARG A 615 9.83 -0.34 26.06
N GLN A 616 10.24 -1.37 25.33
CA GLN A 616 11.65 -1.74 25.18
C GLN A 616 12.26 -0.99 23.98
N ALA A 617 13.39 -1.47 23.47
CA ALA A 617 13.99 -0.96 22.24
C ALA A 617 14.07 -2.09 21.21
N LEU A 618 13.51 -1.85 20.03
CA LEU A 618 13.49 -2.81 18.92
C LEU A 618 14.92 -3.08 18.43
N LYS A 619 15.36 -4.33 18.54
CA LYS A 619 16.73 -4.74 18.22
C LYS A 619 16.87 -5.15 16.76
N SER A 620 18.07 -5.00 16.21
CA SER A 620 18.42 -5.58 14.91
C SER A 620 18.23 -7.11 14.95
N PRO A 621 17.71 -7.75 13.87
CA PRO A 621 17.37 -7.17 12.56
C PRO A 621 15.97 -6.53 12.48
N TYR A 622 15.13 -6.67 13.51
CA TYR A 622 13.73 -6.24 13.47
C TYR A 622 13.57 -4.71 13.31
N SER A 623 14.50 -3.91 13.81
CA SER A 623 14.48 -2.45 13.63
C SER A 623 14.73 -2.01 12.18
N SER A 624 15.63 -2.69 11.46
CA SER A 624 15.84 -2.46 10.01
C SER A 624 14.65 -2.89 9.14
N TRP A 625 13.73 -3.70 9.67
CA TRP A 625 12.59 -4.22 8.94
C TRP A 625 11.32 -3.36 9.02
N LEU A 626 11.34 -2.21 9.70
CA LEU A 626 10.10 -1.47 9.97
C LEU A 626 9.40 -0.89 8.72
N LYS A 627 10.16 -0.45 7.69
CA LYS A 627 9.58 -0.03 6.40
C LYS A 627 8.86 -1.21 5.71
N LYS A 628 9.54 -2.34 5.55
CA LYS A 628 9.01 -3.58 4.96
C LYS A 628 7.81 -4.13 5.74
N LEU A 629 7.86 -4.10 7.07
CA LEU A 629 6.73 -4.47 7.92
C LEU A 629 5.51 -3.55 7.70
N GLY A 630 5.72 -2.25 7.48
CA GLY A 630 4.65 -1.33 7.10
C GLY A 630 4.04 -1.63 5.72
N GLN A 631 4.88 -1.97 4.73
CA GLN A 631 4.44 -2.33 3.36
C GLN A 631 3.64 -3.65 3.33
N ASP A 632 4.12 -4.69 4.03
CA ASP A 632 3.43 -5.99 4.09
C ASP A 632 2.12 -5.92 4.87
N LEU A 633 2.06 -5.08 5.91
CA LEU A 633 0.86 -4.78 6.68
C LEU A 633 -0.22 -4.09 5.82
N VAL A 634 0.17 -3.09 5.02
CA VAL A 634 -0.73 -2.38 4.08
C VAL A 634 -1.39 -3.36 3.11
N THR A 635 -0.68 -4.44 2.76
CA THR A 635 -1.20 -5.51 1.92
C THR A 635 -2.07 -6.50 2.71
N LEU A 636 -1.61 -7.02 3.84
CA LEU A 636 -2.33 -8.02 4.64
C LEU A 636 -3.71 -7.51 5.09
N ILE A 637 -3.82 -6.22 5.45
CA ILE A 637 -5.07 -5.59 5.91
C ILE A 637 -6.18 -5.63 4.84
N LYS A 638 -5.85 -5.85 3.56
CA LYS A 638 -6.81 -5.95 2.46
C LYS A 638 -7.46 -7.34 2.36
N ILE A 639 -6.94 -8.35 3.07
CA ILE A 639 -7.52 -9.69 3.11
C ILE A 639 -8.79 -9.71 3.98
N PRO A 640 -9.92 -10.34 3.55
CA PRO A 640 -11.18 -10.33 4.30
C PRO A 640 -11.12 -11.04 5.67
N ALA A 641 -10.85 -10.27 6.72
CA ALA A 641 -10.88 -10.72 8.12
C ALA A 641 -12.23 -11.34 8.59
N ALA A 642 -13.31 -11.19 7.82
CA ALA A 642 -14.59 -11.84 8.10
C ALA A 642 -14.58 -13.35 7.82
N GLU A 643 -13.68 -13.84 6.97
CA GLU A 643 -13.73 -15.20 6.41
C GLU A 643 -12.60 -16.11 6.89
N SER A 644 -11.60 -15.54 7.57
CA SER A 644 -10.41 -16.21 8.11
C SER A 644 -10.10 -15.79 9.55
N PRO A 645 -10.21 -16.69 10.56
CA PRO A 645 -9.91 -16.37 11.97
C PRO A 645 -8.45 -15.95 12.21
N THR A 646 -7.54 -16.41 11.34
CA THR A 646 -6.11 -16.07 11.44
C THR A 646 -5.85 -14.62 11.05
N ILE A 647 -6.50 -14.12 9.99
CA ILE A 647 -6.46 -12.72 9.58
C ILE A 647 -7.25 -11.85 10.58
N PHE A 648 -8.42 -12.31 11.04
CA PHE A 648 -9.19 -11.62 12.09
C PHE A 648 -8.36 -11.34 13.36
N SER A 649 -7.58 -12.32 13.81
CA SER A 649 -6.74 -12.17 15.00
C SER A 649 -5.68 -11.09 14.83
N VAL A 650 -4.99 -11.06 13.68
CA VAL A 650 -4.00 -10.02 13.34
C VAL A 650 -4.65 -8.64 13.21
N HIS A 651 -5.88 -8.56 12.67
CA HIS A 651 -6.60 -7.29 12.60
C HIS A 651 -6.98 -6.77 14.00
N GLU A 652 -7.39 -7.64 14.93
CA GLU A 652 -7.63 -7.24 16.32
C GLU A 652 -6.35 -6.83 17.06
N ASP A 653 -5.22 -7.51 16.84
CA ASP A 653 -3.90 -7.09 17.36
C ASP A 653 -3.53 -5.68 16.87
N LEU A 654 -3.71 -5.40 15.58
CA LEU A 654 -3.46 -4.09 14.99
C LEU A 654 -4.44 -3.02 15.49
N MET A 655 -5.71 -3.37 15.70
CA MET A 655 -6.72 -2.49 16.29
C MET A 655 -6.42 -2.18 17.76
N GLU A 656 -5.88 -3.11 18.54
CA GLU A 656 -5.39 -2.86 19.90
C GLU A 656 -4.14 -1.97 19.90
N LEU A 657 -3.19 -2.22 19.00
CA LEU A 657 -2.00 -1.39 18.84
C LEU A 657 -2.37 0.06 18.50
N MET A 658 -3.30 0.27 17.58
CA MET A 658 -3.86 1.60 17.27
C MET A 658 -4.55 2.26 18.48
N LYS A 659 -5.32 1.51 19.28
CA LYS A 659 -5.94 2.03 20.53
C LYS A 659 -4.87 2.47 21.54
N SER A 660 -3.70 1.83 21.55
CA SER A 660 -2.60 2.13 22.49
C SER A 660 -1.72 3.34 22.12
N ARG A 661 -1.58 3.66 20.81
CA ARG A 661 -0.68 4.72 20.31
C ARG A 661 -1.38 5.89 19.61
N GLY A 662 -2.62 5.73 19.16
CA GLY A 662 -3.35 6.78 18.43
C GLY A 662 -2.87 6.95 16.99
N ILE A 663 -3.32 8.03 16.33
CA ILE A 663 -2.87 8.40 14.97
C ILE A 663 -1.87 9.56 15.09
N PRO A 664 -0.59 9.39 14.70
CA PRO A 664 0.43 10.43 14.86
C PRO A 664 0.13 11.75 14.13
N GLU A 665 0.78 12.82 14.59
CA GLU A 665 0.79 14.11 13.90
C GLU A 665 1.97 14.18 12.91
N ILE A 666 1.69 14.66 11.69
CA ILE A 666 2.67 14.77 10.60
C ILE A 666 2.46 16.09 9.84
N SER A 667 3.54 16.82 9.59
CA SER A 667 3.55 18.09 8.87
C SER A 667 4.97 18.44 8.39
N ALA A 668 5.13 19.48 7.58
CA ALA A 668 6.47 20.00 7.26
C ALA A 668 7.21 20.62 8.45
N SER A 669 6.51 20.95 9.54
CA SER A 669 7.11 21.41 10.80
C SER A 669 7.38 20.27 11.79
N ASN A 670 6.82 19.08 11.55
CA ASN A 670 7.07 17.85 12.29
C ASN A 670 7.21 16.67 11.29
N PRO A 671 8.29 16.64 10.49
CA PRO A 671 8.53 15.55 9.56
C PRO A 671 8.94 14.26 10.29
N ILE A 672 8.60 13.11 9.74
CA ILE A 672 8.93 11.79 10.30
C ILE A 672 9.76 10.97 9.31
N LYS A 673 10.68 10.15 9.80
CA LYS A 673 11.44 9.23 8.93
C LYS A 673 10.55 8.08 8.51
N SER A 674 10.59 7.66 7.25
CA SER A 674 9.74 6.56 6.76
C SER A 674 10.03 5.19 7.39
N SER A 675 11.14 5.08 8.12
CA SER A 675 11.56 3.95 8.95
C SER A 675 11.22 4.09 10.45
N SER A 676 10.38 5.05 10.86
CA SER A 676 10.01 5.29 12.27
C SER A 676 8.70 4.59 12.71
N GLU A 677 8.45 4.54 14.03
CA GLU A 677 7.19 4.05 14.59
C GLU A 677 5.99 4.85 14.08
N GLU A 678 6.14 6.18 14.00
CA GLU A 678 5.11 7.09 13.52
C GLU A 678 4.75 6.81 12.07
N ALA A 679 5.74 6.53 11.20
CA ALA A 679 5.50 6.24 9.79
C ALA A 679 4.75 4.91 9.61
N PHE A 680 5.02 3.91 10.45
CA PHE A 680 4.23 2.69 10.53
C PHE A 680 2.77 2.99 10.93
N PHE A 681 2.53 3.79 11.97
CA PHE A 681 1.17 4.12 12.44
C PHE A 681 0.38 5.02 11.45
N ILE A 682 1.04 5.91 10.71
CA ILE A 682 0.42 6.70 9.62
C ILE A 682 -0.06 5.80 8.47
N ARG A 683 0.74 4.79 8.07
CA ARG A 683 0.33 3.80 7.04
C ARG A 683 -0.80 2.90 7.54
N LEU A 684 -0.66 2.34 8.73
CA LEU A 684 -1.65 1.46 9.37
C LEU A 684 -3.01 2.16 9.54
N SER A 685 -3.03 3.40 10.04
CA SER A 685 -4.27 4.16 10.21
C SER A 685 -4.95 4.51 8.88
N SER A 686 -4.18 4.83 7.83
CA SER A 686 -4.73 5.07 6.48
C SER A 686 -5.46 3.84 5.95
N GLU A 687 -4.83 2.67 5.99
CA GLU A 687 -5.43 1.45 5.43
C GLU A 687 -6.56 0.88 6.29
N LEU A 688 -6.46 0.93 7.62
CA LEU A 688 -7.59 0.59 8.49
C LEU A 688 -8.79 1.52 8.24
N TYR A 689 -8.58 2.81 7.98
CA TYR A 689 -9.67 3.71 7.60
C TYR A 689 -10.25 3.36 6.22
N ASN A 690 -9.41 2.88 5.31
CA ASN A 690 -9.85 2.44 3.99
C ASN A 690 -10.72 1.17 4.05
N VAL A 691 -10.34 0.14 4.82
CA VAL A 691 -11.03 -1.17 4.81
C VAL A 691 -12.01 -1.42 5.96
N SER A 692 -11.86 -0.76 7.12
CA SER A 692 -12.62 -1.10 8.35
C SER A 692 -13.63 -0.02 8.76
N PRO A 693 -14.95 -0.25 8.58
CA PRO A 693 -16.00 0.61 9.12
C PRO A 693 -16.02 0.70 10.65
N GLU A 694 -15.33 -0.20 11.34
CA GLU A 694 -15.15 -0.17 12.79
C GLU A 694 -14.02 0.80 13.18
N PHE A 695 -12.91 0.79 12.44
CA PHE A 695 -11.86 1.79 12.60
C PHE A 695 -12.33 3.19 12.20
N GLN A 696 -13.14 3.34 11.15
CA GLN A 696 -13.71 4.64 10.76
C GLN A 696 -14.51 5.31 11.90
N LYS A 697 -15.17 4.52 12.76
CA LYS A 697 -15.88 5.01 13.96
C LYS A 697 -14.94 5.33 15.12
N LEU A 698 -13.81 4.63 15.21
CA LEU A 698 -12.81 4.77 16.27
C LEU A 698 -11.85 5.94 16.02
N ALA A 699 -11.43 6.17 14.77
CA ALA A 699 -10.39 7.13 14.39
C ALA A 699 -10.59 8.56 14.94
N PRO A 700 -11.80 9.14 15.02
CA PRO A 700 -12.02 10.46 15.64
C PRO A 700 -11.65 10.56 17.13
N SER A 701 -11.55 9.44 17.85
CA SER A 701 -11.03 9.39 19.22
C SER A 701 -9.52 9.18 19.30
N LEU A 702 -8.89 8.66 18.23
CA LEU A 702 -7.45 8.37 18.16
C LEU A 702 -6.62 9.59 17.74
N ASN A 703 -7.23 10.58 17.09
CA ASN A 703 -6.66 11.92 16.91
C ASN A 703 -7.79 12.96 16.83
N GLN A 704 -7.90 13.79 17.89
CA GLN A 704 -8.96 14.78 18.01
C GLN A 704 -8.73 16.03 17.13
N GLN A 705 -7.48 16.32 16.74
CA GLN A 705 -7.17 17.46 15.89
C GLN A 705 -7.82 17.29 14.51
N LEU A 706 -7.58 16.15 13.86
CA LEU A 706 -8.16 15.77 12.57
C LEU A 706 -9.70 15.83 12.58
N GLY A 707 -10.33 15.65 13.74
CA GLY A 707 -11.79 15.66 13.91
C GLY A 707 -12.47 17.03 13.86
N ALA A 708 -11.69 18.12 13.77
CA ALA A 708 -12.14 19.51 13.92
C ALA A 708 -13.31 19.94 13.01
N THR A 709 -14.12 20.87 13.51
CA THR A 709 -15.45 21.16 12.97
C THR A 709 -15.42 22.10 11.76
N TYR A 710 -15.70 21.55 10.58
CA TYR A 710 -16.01 22.33 9.38
C TYR A 710 -17.53 22.59 9.27
N PRO A 711 -17.98 23.76 8.77
CA PRO A 711 -19.40 24.02 8.56
C PRO A 711 -19.90 23.31 7.29
N ILE A 712 -20.54 22.15 7.49
CA ILE A 712 -21.14 21.35 6.41
C ILE A 712 -22.15 22.19 5.62
N SER A 713 -22.02 22.20 4.29
CA SER A 713 -22.88 22.98 3.42
C SER A 713 -24.23 22.28 3.18
N PRO A 714 -25.33 23.02 2.91
CA PRO A 714 -26.59 22.43 2.46
C PRO A 714 -26.38 21.57 1.19
N PRO A 715 -27.25 20.59 0.90
CA PRO A 715 -27.12 19.74 -0.28
C PRO A 715 -26.92 20.53 -1.58
N GLN A 716 -25.83 20.28 -2.29
CA GLN A 716 -25.48 20.97 -3.54
C GLN A 716 -25.80 20.07 -4.73
N THR A 717 -26.47 20.57 -5.77
CA THR A 717 -26.64 19.83 -7.04
C THR A 717 -25.80 20.48 -8.12
N ILE A 718 -24.75 19.80 -8.55
CA ILE A 718 -23.80 20.27 -9.55
C ILE A 718 -24.05 19.61 -10.90
N ARG A 719 -23.68 20.28 -12.00
CA ARG A 719 -23.76 19.74 -13.36
C ARG A 719 -22.36 19.37 -13.84
N ILE A 720 -22.14 18.10 -14.17
CA ILE A 720 -20.83 17.54 -14.50
C ILE A 720 -20.84 17.02 -15.94
N ASN A 721 -19.87 17.44 -16.74
CA ASN A 721 -19.70 16.93 -18.09
C ASN A 721 -18.98 15.57 -18.06
N GLY A 722 -19.79 14.50 -18.05
CA GLY A 722 -19.36 13.11 -18.17
C GLY A 722 -19.02 12.67 -19.60
N LYS A 723 -19.04 13.58 -20.59
CA LYS A 723 -18.41 13.30 -21.90
C LYS A 723 -16.90 13.53 -21.80
N ASN A 724 -16.13 12.61 -22.37
CA ASN A 724 -14.69 12.71 -22.51
C ASN A 724 -14.23 12.06 -23.82
N ASN A 725 -13.47 12.78 -24.63
CA ASN A 725 -12.97 12.28 -25.93
C ASN A 725 -11.46 11.92 -25.89
N GLY A 726 -10.75 12.20 -24.80
CA GLY A 726 -9.34 11.88 -24.61
C GLY A 726 -9.11 10.98 -23.41
N ASN A 727 -7.91 11.09 -22.80
CA ASN A 727 -7.52 10.44 -21.56
C ASN A 727 -8.41 10.85 -20.37
N GLU A 728 -8.34 10.10 -19.26
CA GLU A 728 -9.07 10.37 -18.01
C GLU A 728 -9.10 11.86 -17.65
N ALA A 729 -10.30 12.36 -17.27
CA ALA A 729 -10.52 13.77 -17.02
C ALA A 729 -11.21 14.02 -15.67
N TRP A 730 -10.57 14.82 -14.81
CA TRP A 730 -11.07 15.14 -13.48
C TRP A 730 -11.96 16.38 -13.53
N ARG A 731 -13.23 16.24 -13.12
CA ARG A 731 -14.21 17.34 -13.08
C ARG A 731 -14.32 17.89 -11.67
N SER A 732 -13.91 19.13 -11.48
CA SER A 732 -13.99 19.88 -10.21
C SER A 732 -15.43 20.04 -9.75
N THR A 733 -15.66 19.91 -8.44
CA THR A 733 -16.99 20.11 -7.83
C THR A 733 -17.11 21.43 -7.07
N GLY A 734 -16.00 22.11 -6.76
CA GLY A 734 -15.98 23.25 -5.84
C GLY A 734 -16.24 22.89 -4.38
N LEU A 735 -16.12 21.59 -4.03
CA LEU A 735 -16.39 21.05 -2.70
C LEU A 735 -15.17 20.32 -2.13
N TYR A 736 -15.15 20.23 -0.80
CA TYR A 736 -14.14 19.58 0.02
C TYR A 736 -14.84 18.58 0.97
N VAL A 737 -14.31 17.38 1.11
CA VAL A 737 -14.75 16.40 2.12
C VAL A 737 -13.84 16.55 3.34
N PRO A 738 -14.37 16.90 4.52
CA PRO A 738 -13.54 17.04 5.71
C PRO A 738 -12.96 15.70 6.20
N PRO A 739 -11.85 15.74 6.96
CA PRO A 739 -11.22 14.52 7.48
C PRO A 739 -12.17 13.73 8.37
N MET A 740 -12.17 12.42 8.17
CA MET A 740 -13.02 11.45 8.86
C MET A 740 -14.53 11.73 8.78
N LYS A 741 -15.01 12.49 7.77
CA LYS A 741 -16.44 12.69 7.50
C LYS A 741 -16.86 11.97 6.21
N THR A 742 -18.11 11.54 6.17
CA THR A 742 -18.73 10.91 5.01
C THR A 742 -19.51 11.94 4.19
N ALA A 743 -19.22 12.03 2.90
CA ALA A 743 -20.08 12.68 1.92
C ALA A 743 -20.91 11.63 1.17
N SER A 744 -22.14 11.99 0.81
CA SER A 744 -23.06 11.16 0.02
C SER A 744 -23.34 11.84 -1.31
N LEU A 745 -23.09 11.12 -2.41
CA LEU A 745 -23.30 11.57 -3.78
C LEU A 745 -24.42 10.77 -4.43
N LEU A 746 -25.45 11.47 -4.92
CA LEU A 746 -26.57 10.89 -5.67
C LEU A 746 -26.38 11.12 -7.17
N PHE A 747 -26.19 10.04 -7.91
CA PHE A 747 -26.00 9.98 -9.35
C PHE A 747 -27.29 9.59 -10.10
N PRO A 748 -27.47 10.07 -11.35
CA PRO A 748 -28.57 9.63 -12.20
C PRO A 748 -28.28 8.24 -12.78
N TYR A 749 -29.33 7.50 -13.15
CA TYR A 749 -29.21 6.12 -13.65
C TYR A 749 -28.24 5.95 -14.84
N ASN A 750 -28.10 6.94 -15.72
CA ASN A 750 -27.18 6.89 -16.87
C ASN A 750 -25.69 7.05 -16.52
N ALA A 751 -25.35 7.29 -15.25
CA ALA A 751 -23.97 7.26 -14.75
C ALA A 751 -23.55 5.87 -14.27
N ILE A 752 -24.50 4.96 -14.00
CA ILE A 752 -24.24 3.65 -13.40
C ILE A 752 -23.68 2.70 -14.47
N GLY A 753 -22.62 1.97 -14.13
CA GLY A 753 -21.89 1.11 -15.07
C GLY A 753 -21.01 1.86 -16.08
N ALA A 754 -21.07 3.20 -16.13
CA ALA A 754 -20.28 4.01 -17.06
C ALA A 754 -18.83 4.29 -16.60
N LYS A 755 -18.32 3.48 -15.66
CA LYS A 755 -16.96 3.56 -15.08
C LYS A 755 -16.55 4.96 -14.56
N LEU A 756 -17.52 5.78 -14.13
CA LEU A 756 -17.19 7.00 -13.38
C LEU A 756 -16.61 6.63 -12.00
N GLN A 757 -15.70 7.47 -11.50
CA GLN A 757 -15.21 7.37 -10.12
C GLN A 757 -15.41 8.71 -9.39
N VAL A 758 -15.42 8.67 -8.07
CA VAL A 758 -15.32 9.82 -7.18
C VAL A 758 -13.93 9.82 -6.57
N GLN A 759 -13.22 10.94 -6.57
CA GLN A 759 -11.93 11.09 -5.89
C GLN A 759 -12.03 12.14 -4.79
N ILE A 760 -11.42 11.85 -3.64
CA ILE A 760 -11.11 12.81 -2.60
C ILE A 760 -9.58 13.06 -2.62
N GLY A 761 -9.18 14.33 -2.53
CA GLY A 761 -7.79 14.79 -2.60
C GLY A 761 -7.35 15.17 -4.02
N CYS A 762 -6.43 16.13 -4.13
CA CYS A 762 -6.01 16.74 -5.41
C CYS A 762 -4.63 16.29 -5.91
N HIS A 763 -3.80 15.72 -5.05
CA HIS A 763 -2.42 15.29 -5.36
C HIS A 763 -2.39 13.99 -6.18
N SER A 764 -1.27 13.72 -6.87
CA SER A 764 -0.98 12.40 -7.48
C SER A 764 -0.08 11.49 -6.64
N ASP A 765 0.75 12.07 -5.79
CA ASP A 765 2.02 11.44 -5.41
C ASP A 765 1.93 10.53 -4.19
N ASP A 766 2.37 9.29 -4.37
CA ASP A 766 2.73 8.38 -3.27
C ASP A 766 4.17 8.62 -2.84
N LEU A 767 4.36 9.09 -1.61
CA LEU A 767 5.68 9.30 -1.00
C LEU A 767 6.21 8.05 -0.29
N SER A 768 5.67 6.86 -0.57
CA SER A 768 5.98 5.62 0.16
C SER A 768 7.45 5.24 0.18
N ASP A 769 8.24 5.65 -0.81
CA ASP A 769 9.68 5.40 -0.88
C ASP A 769 10.56 6.54 -0.37
N ALA A 770 10.02 7.72 -0.06
CA ALA A 770 10.80 8.83 0.51
C ALA A 770 11.43 8.45 1.86
N GLU A 771 12.65 8.94 2.15
CA GLU A 771 13.32 8.70 3.44
C GLU A 771 12.68 9.48 4.61
N GLU A 772 12.10 10.64 4.30
CA GLU A 772 11.42 11.54 5.22
C GLU A 772 10.04 11.93 4.66
N LEU A 773 9.04 12.02 5.54
CA LEU A 773 7.64 12.29 5.23
C LEU A 773 7.19 13.57 5.95
N LYS A 774 6.82 14.58 5.17
CA LYS A 774 6.23 15.87 5.61
C LYS A 774 4.69 15.88 5.55
N ARG A 775 4.12 14.84 4.93
CA ARG A 775 2.68 14.51 4.87
C ARG A 775 2.50 12.99 4.86
N ALA A 776 1.26 12.51 5.02
CA ALA A 776 0.97 11.09 4.84
C ALA A 776 1.35 10.63 3.41
N PRO A 777 1.89 9.40 3.22
CA PRO A 777 2.44 8.97 1.93
C PRO A 777 1.44 9.09 0.77
N VAL A 778 0.20 8.63 0.99
CA VAL A 778 -0.93 8.78 0.07
C VAL A 778 -2.03 9.55 0.80
N VAL A 779 -2.48 10.65 0.19
CA VAL A 779 -3.57 11.51 0.72
C VAL A 779 -4.86 11.42 -0.10
N THR A 780 -4.82 10.80 -1.28
CA THR A 780 -5.98 10.63 -2.16
C THR A 780 -6.74 9.32 -1.92
N ARG A 781 -8.02 9.29 -2.29
CA ARG A 781 -8.84 8.07 -2.30
C ARG A 781 -9.87 8.11 -3.42
N ARG A 782 -9.97 7.01 -4.18
CA ARG A 782 -10.93 6.82 -5.28
C ARG A 782 -12.04 5.83 -4.91
N PHE A 783 -13.22 6.02 -5.50
CA PHE A 783 -14.43 5.19 -5.28
C PHE A 783 -15.17 5.00 -6.61
N GLU A 784 -15.56 3.78 -6.96
CA GLU A 784 -16.29 3.50 -8.20
C GLU A 784 -17.81 3.77 -8.08
N VAL A 785 -18.41 4.38 -9.10
CA VAL A 785 -19.86 4.68 -9.14
C VAL A 785 -20.66 3.42 -9.55
N LYS A 786 -20.74 2.47 -8.61
CA LYS A 786 -21.47 1.19 -8.75
C LYS A 786 -22.97 1.28 -8.45
N ALA A 787 -23.42 2.32 -7.74
CA ALA A 787 -24.81 2.53 -7.35
C ALA A 787 -25.19 4.02 -7.43
N GLN A 788 -26.49 4.33 -7.40
CA GLN A 788 -26.95 5.73 -7.44
C GLN A 788 -26.51 6.53 -6.23
N SER A 789 -26.59 5.98 -5.02
CA SER A 789 -26.04 6.60 -3.82
C SER A 789 -24.65 6.01 -3.57
N VAL A 790 -23.64 6.87 -3.62
CA VAL A 790 -22.26 6.52 -3.27
C VAL A 790 -21.87 7.30 -2.02
N GLU A 791 -21.43 6.59 -0.98
CA GLU A 791 -20.86 7.21 0.22
C GLU A 791 -19.32 7.16 0.15
N VAL A 792 -18.68 8.29 0.45
CA VAL A 792 -17.23 8.49 0.33
C VAL A 792 -16.67 9.19 1.57
N SER A 793 -15.50 8.76 2.04
CA SER A 793 -14.82 9.32 3.21
C SER A 793 -13.30 9.18 3.09
N SER A 794 -12.54 10.12 3.65
CA SER A 794 -11.07 10.08 3.70
C SER A 794 -10.60 10.31 5.14
N LEU A 795 -9.54 9.61 5.58
CA LEU A 795 -8.90 9.89 6.87
C LEU A 795 -8.36 11.32 6.91
N TRP A 796 -7.78 11.78 5.79
CA TRP A 796 -7.08 13.06 5.67
C TRP A 796 -7.99 14.21 5.22
N GLY A 797 -9.11 13.89 4.57
CA GLY A 797 -9.98 14.85 3.87
C GLY A 797 -9.57 15.02 2.41
N GLY A 798 -9.95 16.12 1.77
CA GLY A 798 -9.48 16.53 0.45
C GLY A 798 -10.54 17.19 -0.44
N LEU A 799 -10.12 17.84 -1.53
CA LEU A 799 -11.03 18.33 -2.57
C LEU A 799 -11.76 17.18 -3.27
N LEU A 800 -13.00 17.41 -3.69
CA LEU A 800 -13.88 16.39 -4.25
C LEU A 800 -13.97 16.51 -5.77
N TYR A 801 -13.75 15.40 -6.48
CA TYR A 801 -13.73 15.32 -7.94
C TYR A 801 -14.64 14.21 -8.46
N ILE A 802 -15.24 14.43 -9.63
CA ILE A 802 -15.81 13.34 -10.45
C ILE A 802 -14.82 13.00 -11.55
N ILE A 803 -14.30 11.79 -11.51
CA ILE A 803 -13.37 11.25 -12.50
C ILE A 803 -14.19 10.67 -13.66
N VAL A 804 -13.92 11.16 -14.87
CA VAL A 804 -14.56 10.69 -16.10
C VAL A 804 -13.53 9.87 -16.89
N PRO A 805 -13.79 8.58 -17.14
CA PRO A 805 -12.84 7.71 -17.82
C PRO A 805 -12.62 8.17 -19.26
N GLU A 806 -11.58 7.62 -19.89
CA GLU A 806 -11.32 7.88 -21.30
C GLU A 806 -12.50 7.45 -22.19
N LYS A 807 -12.68 8.15 -23.32
CA LYS A 807 -13.71 7.86 -24.35
C LYS A 807 -15.17 7.86 -23.86
N SER A 808 -15.45 8.33 -22.63
CA SER A 808 -16.79 8.35 -22.02
C SER A 808 -17.83 9.14 -22.81
N SER A 809 -19.02 8.57 -22.98
CA SER A 809 -20.16 9.14 -23.72
C SER A 809 -21.35 9.59 -22.84
N VAL A 810 -21.22 9.57 -21.51
CA VAL A 810 -22.32 9.77 -20.53
C VAL A 810 -23.06 11.12 -20.72
N GLY A 811 -22.38 12.14 -21.24
CA GLY A 811 -22.96 13.46 -21.44
C GLY A 811 -23.05 14.28 -20.14
N LEU A 812 -23.95 15.26 -20.12
CA LEU A 812 -24.09 16.19 -19.00
C LEU A 812 -25.03 15.62 -17.93
N ILE A 813 -24.47 15.27 -16.77
CA ILE A 813 -25.20 14.70 -15.62
C ILE A 813 -25.37 15.72 -14.49
N SER A 814 -26.40 15.54 -13.67
CA SER A 814 -26.60 16.29 -12.43
C SER A 814 -26.30 15.36 -11.25
N VAL A 815 -25.40 15.76 -10.35
CA VAL A 815 -25.02 14.99 -9.15
C VAL A 815 -25.38 15.81 -7.91
N THR A 816 -26.12 15.23 -6.97
CA THR A 816 -26.47 15.90 -5.70
C THR A 816 -25.58 15.39 -4.57
N ILE A 817 -24.85 16.30 -3.92
CA ILE A 817 -23.81 16.02 -2.94
C ILE A 817 -24.23 16.54 -1.57
N LYS A 818 -24.07 15.71 -0.53
CA LYS A 818 -24.38 15.98 0.88
C LYS A 818 -23.16 15.67 1.75
N GLY A 819 -23.03 16.32 2.91
CA GLY A 819 -21.92 16.06 3.86
C GLY A 819 -20.58 16.71 3.49
N ALA A 820 -20.52 17.43 2.38
CA ALA A 820 -19.34 18.18 1.93
C ALA A 820 -19.41 19.67 2.35
N VAL A 821 -18.30 20.36 2.14
CA VAL A 821 -18.07 21.78 2.49
C VAL A 821 -17.66 22.53 1.23
N GLN A 822 -18.11 23.77 1.06
CA GLN A 822 -17.67 24.61 -0.08
C GLN A 822 -16.19 24.96 0.02
N ALA A 823 -15.50 24.96 -1.13
CA ALA A 823 -14.11 25.39 -1.29
C ALA A 823 -14.03 26.67 -2.13
N PRO A 824 -13.03 27.56 -1.92
CA PRO A 824 -12.81 28.70 -2.78
C PRO A 824 -12.53 28.28 -4.23
N TYR A 825 -13.53 28.42 -5.10
CA TYR A 825 -13.48 27.99 -6.49
C TYR A 825 -13.87 29.15 -7.40
N TYR A 826 -12.90 29.63 -8.19
CA TYR A 826 -13.12 30.69 -9.16
C TYR A 826 -12.97 30.12 -10.57
N LYS A 827 -14.01 30.23 -11.39
CA LYS A 827 -13.99 29.82 -12.78
C LYS A 827 -14.10 31.02 -13.70
N HIS A 828 -13.10 31.20 -14.56
CA HIS A 828 -12.97 32.36 -15.43
C HIS A 828 -14.19 32.51 -16.36
N GLY A 829 -14.75 33.71 -16.42
CA GLY A 829 -15.96 34.01 -17.20
C GLY A 829 -17.30 33.59 -16.55
N GLU A 830 -17.30 32.70 -15.56
CA GLU A 830 -18.52 32.25 -14.86
C GLU A 830 -18.65 32.82 -13.43
N THR A 831 -17.55 32.91 -12.67
CA THR A 831 -17.56 33.43 -11.30
C THR A 831 -17.49 34.96 -11.29
N SER A 832 -18.52 35.63 -10.75
CA SER A 832 -18.51 37.09 -10.62
C SER A 832 -17.52 37.57 -9.55
N THR A 833 -16.79 38.65 -9.85
CA THR A 833 -15.80 39.24 -8.92
C THR A 833 -16.44 39.67 -7.59
N SER A 834 -17.71 40.12 -7.60
CA SER A 834 -18.43 40.47 -6.38
C SER A 834 -18.80 39.26 -5.52
N ALA A 835 -19.18 38.12 -6.11
CA ALA A 835 -19.39 36.88 -5.35
C ALA A 835 -18.07 36.30 -4.81
N TRP A 836 -16.99 36.44 -5.59
CA TRP A 836 -15.64 36.09 -5.14
C TRP A 836 -15.21 36.88 -3.91
N GLN A 837 -15.23 38.21 -4.00
CA GLN A 837 -14.75 39.13 -2.96
C GLN A 837 -15.54 39.04 -1.64
N ASN A 838 -16.86 38.88 -1.72
CA ASN A 838 -17.76 38.93 -0.56
C ASN A 838 -18.09 37.56 0.03
N THR A 839 -17.78 36.45 -0.65
CA THR A 839 -18.24 35.13 -0.22
C THR A 839 -17.27 34.01 -0.58
N ILE A 840 -17.05 33.74 -1.87
CA ILE A 840 -16.44 32.46 -2.32
C ILE A 840 -15.00 32.32 -1.83
N ARG A 841 -14.20 33.40 -1.85
CA ARG A 841 -12.81 33.34 -1.36
C ARG A 841 -12.71 33.03 0.15
N HIS A 842 -13.76 33.31 0.90
CA HIS A 842 -13.83 33.12 2.34
C HIS A 842 -14.41 31.75 2.74
N PHE A 843 -14.67 30.85 1.78
CA PHE A 843 -15.05 29.48 2.09
C PHE A 843 -13.91 28.73 2.83
N PRO A 844 -14.24 27.79 3.75
CA PRO A 844 -13.32 27.35 4.80
C PRO A 844 -12.44 26.15 4.45
N ALA A 845 -12.52 25.60 3.23
CA ALA A 845 -11.60 24.55 2.79
C ALA A 845 -10.12 25.03 2.84
N PRO A 846 -9.15 24.12 3.04
CA PRO A 846 -7.72 24.46 3.03
C PRO A 846 -7.17 24.73 1.62
N TRP A 847 -7.82 24.21 0.58
CA TRP A 847 -7.43 24.36 -0.83
C TRP A 847 -8.44 25.19 -1.62
N ALA A 848 -7.94 25.81 -2.69
CA ALA A 848 -8.69 26.57 -3.67
C ALA A 848 -8.39 26.10 -5.09
N GLU A 849 -9.35 26.27 -6.00
CA GLU A 849 -9.18 26.02 -7.44
C GLU A 849 -9.46 27.30 -8.25
N LEU A 850 -8.57 27.60 -9.20
CA LEU A 850 -8.71 28.69 -10.16
C LEU A 850 -8.74 28.10 -11.58
N GLU A 851 -9.92 28.06 -12.21
CA GLU A 851 -10.18 27.37 -13.49
C GLU A 851 -10.24 28.34 -14.69
N THR A 852 -9.55 27.97 -15.77
CA THR A 852 -9.70 28.52 -17.14
C THR A 852 -10.28 27.47 -18.07
N THR A 853 -10.36 27.74 -19.38
CA THR A 853 -10.79 26.74 -20.37
C THR A 853 -9.81 25.56 -20.48
N ASN A 854 -8.50 25.82 -20.30
CA ASN A 854 -7.43 24.86 -20.62
C ASN A 854 -6.52 24.48 -19.43
N VAL A 855 -6.57 25.18 -18.31
CA VAL A 855 -5.79 24.86 -17.08
C VAL A 855 -6.55 25.21 -15.80
N ILE A 856 -6.38 24.39 -14.76
CA ILE A 856 -6.83 24.62 -13.39
C ILE A 856 -5.61 24.68 -12.47
N LEU A 857 -5.50 25.75 -11.68
CA LEU A 857 -4.49 25.90 -10.63
C LEU A 857 -5.11 25.52 -9.29
N THR A 858 -4.51 24.56 -8.58
CA THR A 858 -4.92 24.14 -7.23
C THR A 858 -3.86 24.56 -6.21
N VAL A 859 -4.23 25.50 -5.33
CA VAL A 859 -3.32 26.20 -4.43
C VAL A 859 -3.91 26.34 -3.02
N PRO A 860 -3.11 26.57 -1.96
CA PRO A 860 -3.65 26.80 -0.62
C PRO A 860 -4.61 27.99 -0.60
N ALA A 861 -5.74 27.85 0.10
CA ALA A 861 -6.80 28.84 0.11
C ALA A 861 -6.35 30.21 0.67
N ASP A 862 -5.38 30.23 1.58
CA ASP A 862 -4.80 31.47 2.11
C ASP A 862 -4.03 32.27 1.06
N ASN A 863 -3.50 31.63 0.01
CA ASN A 863 -2.85 32.34 -1.11
C ASN A 863 -3.85 33.09 -2.01
N VAL A 864 -5.15 32.77 -1.96
CA VAL A 864 -6.19 33.42 -2.79
C VAL A 864 -7.23 34.20 -1.98
N ARG A 865 -7.31 34.01 -0.66
CA ARG A 865 -8.20 34.75 0.26
C ARG A 865 -8.00 36.27 0.23
N THR A 866 -6.79 36.72 -0.09
CA THR A 866 -6.44 38.15 -0.26
C THR A 866 -6.55 38.64 -1.71
N MET A 867 -6.75 37.75 -2.68
CA MET A 867 -6.85 38.11 -4.10
C MET A 867 -8.22 38.72 -4.40
N ASP A 868 -8.28 40.00 -4.76
CA ASP A 868 -9.55 40.69 -5.05
C ASP A 868 -10.12 40.37 -6.44
N ASN A 869 -9.29 40.04 -7.44
CA ASN A 869 -9.77 39.74 -8.79
C ASN A 869 -8.88 38.69 -9.53
N PRO A 870 -9.18 37.39 -9.39
CA PRO A 870 -8.48 36.32 -10.11
C PRO A 870 -8.61 36.42 -11.65
N GLY A 871 -9.59 37.17 -12.16
CA GLY A 871 -9.83 37.32 -13.60
C GLY A 871 -8.62 37.86 -14.37
N VAL A 872 -7.81 38.73 -13.77
CA VAL A 872 -6.60 39.28 -14.42
C VAL A 872 -5.55 38.17 -14.62
N LEU A 873 -5.20 37.47 -13.54
CA LEU A 873 -4.28 36.34 -13.54
C LEU A 873 -4.71 35.25 -14.53
N LEU A 874 -5.99 34.88 -14.50
CA LEU A 874 -6.52 33.81 -15.35
C LEU A 874 -6.63 34.21 -16.82
N THR A 875 -6.68 35.50 -17.15
CA THR A 875 -6.55 35.97 -18.55
C THR A 875 -5.15 35.71 -19.08
N ILE A 876 -4.11 35.88 -18.25
CA ILE A 876 -2.71 35.59 -18.62
C ILE A 876 -2.55 34.09 -18.84
N TRP A 877 -2.99 33.27 -17.89
CA TRP A 877 -2.94 31.80 -18.01
C TRP A 877 -3.71 31.25 -19.21
N ASP A 878 -4.92 31.73 -19.51
CA ASP A 878 -5.68 31.29 -20.68
C ASP A 878 -4.98 31.68 -22.00
N ASN A 879 -4.23 32.79 -22.03
CA ASN A 879 -3.39 33.16 -23.17
C ASN A 879 -2.09 32.34 -23.26
N MET A 880 -1.45 32.00 -22.13
CA MET A 880 -0.30 31.08 -22.11
C MET A 880 -0.71 29.70 -22.63
N MET A 881 -1.86 29.15 -22.19
CA MET A 881 -2.37 27.88 -22.68
C MET A 881 -2.72 27.88 -24.18
N LYS A 882 -3.24 28.99 -24.72
CA LYS A 882 -3.43 29.14 -26.17
C LYS A 882 -2.10 29.11 -26.93
N ALA A 883 -1.03 29.67 -26.37
CA ALA A 883 0.31 29.59 -26.96
C ALA A 883 0.90 28.17 -26.86
N VAL A 884 0.72 27.47 -25.74
CA VAL A 884 1.10 26.05 -25.59
C VAL A 884 0.42 25.18 -26.65
N ALA A 885 -0.91 25.32 -26.77
CA ALA A 885 -1.71 24.64 -27.79
C ALA A 885 -1.25 24.98 -29.22
N LYS A 886 -0.95 26.26 -29.49
CA LYS A 886 -0.50 26.72 -30.80
C LYS A 886 0.86 26.17 -31.19
N LEU A 887 1.85 26.17 -30.29
CA LEU A 887 3.17 25.57 -30.59
C LEU A 887 3.03 24.07 -30.85
N ALA A 888 2.35 23.36 -29.96
CA ALA A 888 2.01 21.95 -30.12
C ALA A 888 1.12 21.66 -31.34
N SER A 889 0.54 22.69 -31.98
CA SER A 889 -0.33 22.61 -33.16
C SER A 889 -1.57 21.72 -32.99
N VAL A 890 -2.03 21.60 -31.74
CA VAL A 890 -3.25 20.90 -31.33
C VAL A 890 -4.44 21.88 -31.29
N PRO A 891 -5.70 21.42 -31.14
CA PRO A 891 -6.85 22.32 -30.98
C PRO A 891 -6.67 23.29 -29.81
N ALA A 892 -7.05 24.56 -30.01
CA ALA A 892 -6.90 25.64 -29.02
C ALA A 892 -7.76 25.49 -27.74
N VAL A 893 -8.62 24.47 -27.70
CA VAL A 893 -9.34 24.01 -26.50
C VAL A 893 -8.98 22.54 -26.29
N PHE A 894 -8.42 22.22 -25.12
CA PHE A 894 -7.96 20.88 -24.79
C PHE A 894 -9.14 19.92 -24.46
N PRO A 895 -8.98 18.59 -24.64
CA PRO A 895 -10.04 17.61 -24.31
C PRO A 895 -10.44 17.58 -22.81
N ARG A 896 -9.50 17.99 -21.96
CA ARG A 896 -9.62 18.26 -20.53
C ARG A 896 -8.76 19.50 -20.24
N PRO A 897 -9.09 20.36 -19.27
CA PRO A 897 -8.10 21.32 -18.78
C PRO A 897 -6.98 20.56 -18.07
N GLU A 898 -5.74 20.99 -18.29
CA GLU A 898 -4.57 20.56 -17.52
C GLU A 898 -4.71 21.00 -16.06
N ARG A 899 -3.94 20.39 -15.16
CA ARG A 899 -3.99 20.67 -13.72
C ARG A 899 -2.59 20.92 -13.19
N ILE A 900 -2.44 21.94 -12.38
CA ILE A 900 -1.20 22.22 -11.63
C ILE A 900 -1.57 22.27 -10.15
N VAL A 901 -0.98 21.39 -9.35
CA VAL A 901 -1.31 21.18 -7.94
C VAL A 901 -0.06 21.42 -7.09
N ALA A 902 -0.20 22.29 -6.09
CA ALA A 902 0.85 22.50 -5.10
C ALA A 902 0.79 21.44 -3.98
N ASP A 903 1.95 20.94 -3.58
CA ASP A 903 2.14 19.98 -2.49
C ASP A 903 3.22 20.48 -1.52
N VAL A 904 3.15 20.06 -0.26
CA VAL A 904 4.21 20.29 0.73
C VAL A 904 5.43 19.40 0.50
N GLN A 905 5.24 18.28 -0.21
CA GLN A 905 6.29 17.37 -0.63
C GLN A 905 5.81 16.57 -1.85
N ILE A 906 6.48 16.76 -2.99
CA ILE A 906 6.34 15.92 -4.18
C ILE A 906 7.33 14.73 -4.13
N SER A 907 7.10 13.75 -4.99
CA SER A 907 7.85 12.49 -5.07
C SER A 907 9.25 12.65 -5.69
N VAL A 908 9.41 13.56 -6.66
CA VAL A 908 10.65 13.80 -7.40
C VAL A 908 10.82 15.28 -7.77
N GLY A 909 12.07 15.76 -7.78
CA GLY A 909 12.43 17.07 -8.33
C GLY A 909 11.90 18.30 -7.57
N TRP A 910 11.79 19.41 -8.30
CA TRP A 910 11.22 20.68 -7.82
C TRP A 910 9.77 20.88 -8.29
N MET A 911 9.52 20.42 -9.52
CA MET A 911 8.22 20.17 -10.11
C MET A 911 8.34 18.85 -10.90
N HIS A 912 7.21 18.30 -11.34
CA HIS A 912 7.21 17.30 -12.42
C HIS A 912 5.89 17.26 -13.18
N ALA A 913 5.98 16.83 -14.43
CA ALA A 913 4.89 16.63 -15.36
C ALA A 913 3.91 15.54 -14.92
N GLY A 914 2.74 15.50 -15.55
CA GLY A 914 1.69 14.54 -15.22
C GLY A 914 0.29 15.13 -15.35
N TYR A 915 -0.69 14.44 -14.74
CA TYR A 915 -2.06 14.95 -14.60
C TYR A 915 -2.59 14.63 -13.19
N PRO A 916 -2.39 15.52 -12.20
CA PRO A 916 -1.81 16.86 -12.29
C PRO A 916 -0.29 16.93 -12.56
N ILE A 917 0.17 18.10 -12.98
CA ILE A 917 1.54 18.60 -12.77
C ILE A 917 1.67 18.94 -11.28
N MET A 918 2.76 18.54 -10.65
CA MET A 918 2.99 18.70 -9.21
C MET A 918 4.17 19.64 -8.94
N LEU A 919 4.10 20.43 -7.86
CA LEU A 919 5.16 21.36 -7.45
C LEU A 919 5.18 21.63 -5.94
N HIS A 920 6.33 22.04 -5.40
CA HIS A 920 6.43 22.45 -3.99
C HIS A 920 5.68 23.75 -3.71
N LEU A 921 5.03 23.85 -2.54
CA LEU A 921 4.25 25.02 -2.08
C LEU A 921 4.92 26.38 -2.33
N VAL A 922 6.24 26.47 -2.21
CA VAL A 922 6.99 27.72 -2.37
C VAL A 922 6.74 28.35 -3.74
N SER A 923 6.68 27.54 -4.79
CA SER A 923 6.38 27.92 -6.17
C SER A 923 4.91 28.25 -6.46
N VAL A 924 4.05 28.33 -5.43
CA VAL A 924 2.71 28.92 -5.59
C VAL A 924 2.78 30.41 -5.95
N GLN A 925 3.82 31.14 -5.52
CA GLN A 925 3.87 32.59 -5.73
C GLN A 925 4.20 32.98 -7.18
N GLU A 926 5.15 32.30 -7.83
CA GLU A 926 5.44 32.49 -9.27
C GLU A 926 4.22 32.23 -10.15
N MET A 927 3.33 31.29 -9.78
CA MET A 927 2.11 31.01 -10.54
C MET A 927 0.99 32.04 -10.41
N ILE A 928 0.95 32.81 -9.32
CA ILE A 928 -0.21 33.67 -8.99
C ILE A 928 0.10 35.16 -8.88
N ASP A 929 1.37 35.54 -8.73
CA ASP A 929 1.78 36.93 -8.74
C ASP A 929 1.94 37.47 -10.17
N VAL A 930 0.90 38.18 -10.62
CA VAL A 930 0.85 38.89 -11.90
C VAL A 930 2.03 39.85 -12.10
N GLN A 931 2.57 40.45 -11.02
CA GLN A 931 3.72 41.36 -11.14
C GLN A 931 5.01 40.58 -11.40
N SER A 932 5.25 39.48 -10.69
CA SER A 932 6.40 38.60 -10.92
C SER A 932 6.38 37.98 -12.32
N ILE A 933 5.22 37.46 -12.76
CA ILE A 933 5.04 36.87 -14.10
C ILE A 933 5.40 37.86 -15.21
N HIS A 934 5.02 39.14 -15.07
CA HIS A 934 5.36 40.17 -16.06
C HIS A 934 6.80 40.73 -15.95
N ALA A 935 7.42 40.68 -14.77
CA ALA A 935 8.80 41.15 -14.59
C ALA A 935 9.83 40.11 -15.06
N ASN A 936 9.62 38.86 -14.64
CA ASN A 936 10.60 37.78 -14.70
C ASN A 936 10.24 36.70 -15.73
N GLY A 937 8.97 36.63 -16.16
CA GLY A 937 8.45 35.49 -16.91
C GLY A 937 7.93 34.37 -16.00
N LEU A 938 7.69 33.20 -16.59
CA LEU A 938 7.30 31.98 -15.89
C LEU A 938 7.91 30.76 -16.60
N TRP A 939 8.86 30.06 -15.95
CA TRP A 939 9.59 28.96 -16.58
C TRP A 939 9.07 27.59 -16.14
N GLY A 940 9.25 27.19 -14.87
CA GLY A 940 8.97 25.83 -14.37
C GLY A 940 7.58 25.30 -14.75
N PRO A 941 6.47 25.98 -14.40
CA PRO A 941 5.13 25.51 -14.75
C PRO A 941 4.85 25.41 -16.26
N ILE A 942 5.62 26.11 -17.10
CA ILE A 942 5.52 26.01 -18.57
C ILE A 942 6.40 24.89 -19.13
N HIS A 943 7.55 24.62 -18.50
CA HIS A 943 8.42 23.48 -18.78
C HIS A 943 7.66 22.15 -18.56
N GLU A 944 6.94 22.02 -17.44
CA GLU A 944 6.08 20.85 -17.16
C GLU A 944 4.91 20.71 -18.14
N LEU A 945 4.28 21.83 -18.53
CA LEU A 945 3.28 21.83 -19.59
C LEU A 945 3.88 21.43 -20.95
N GLY A 946 5.15 21.77 -21.20
CA GLY A 946 5.94 21.36 -22.35
C GLY A 946 6.20 19.86 -22.39
N HIS A 947 6.53 19.24 -21.26
CA HIS A 947 6.58 17.78 -21.13
C HIS A 947 5.22 17.13 -21.47
N ASN A 948 4.10 17.68 -20.97
CA ASN A 948 2.76 17.24 -21.36
C ASN A 948 2.44 17.43 -22.87
N GLN A 949 3.27 18.14 -23.66
CA GLN A 949 3.15 18.26 -25.12
C GLN A 949 4.19 17.42 -25.91
N GLN A 950 5.17 16.79 -25.26
CA GLN A 950 6.17 15.96 -25.94
C GLN A 950 5.54 14.70 -26.56
N GLN A 951 6.15 14.21 -27.64
CA GLN A 951 5.74 12.97 -28.30
C GLN A 951 6.96 12.15 -28.69
N ALA A 952 6.91 10.84 -28.43
CA ALA A 952 8.03 9.90 -28.58
C ALA A 952 8.62 9.80 -30.01
N GLY A 953 8.00 10.42 -31.02
CA GLY A 953 8.51 10.51 -32.39
C GLY A 953 9.48 11.67 -32.66
N TRP A 954 9.48 12.72 -31.83
CA TRP A 954 10.44 13.82 -31.90
C TRP A 954 11.25 14.01 -30.61
N ASP A 955 10.98 13.22 -29.58
CA ASP A 955 11.87 13.08 -28.43
C ASP A 955 12.80 11.85 -28.57
N PHE A 956 14.04 12.03 -28.13
CA PHE A 956 15.16 11.08 -28.24
C PHE A 956 15.76 10.81 -26.84
N PRO A 957 15.07 10.09 -25.92
CA PRO A 957 15.55 9.86 -24.56
C PRO A 957 16.93 9.16 -24.53
N PRO A 958 17.82 9.49 -23.56
CA PRO A 958 17.63 10.50 -22.50
C PRO A 958 17.87 11.95 -22.97
N HIS A 959 18.52 12.13 -24.11
CA HIS A 959 19.13 13.41 -24.56
C HIS A 959 18.19 14.61 -24.54
N THR A 960 16.99 14.48 -25.10
CA THR A 960 16.13 15.62 -25.43
C THR A 960 14.89 15.74 -24.57
N THR A 961 14.69 14.82 -23.62
CA THR A 961 13.50 14.78 -22.76
C THR A 961 13.44 16.04 -21.90
N GLU A 962 14.57 16.45 -21.31
CA GLU A 962 14.73 17.72 -20.57
C GLU A 962 15.05 18.93 -21.46
N ALA A 963 15.06 18.76 -22.78
CA ALA A 963 15.45 19.81 -23.72
C ALA A 963 14.25 20.33 -24.54
N THR A 964 13.48 19.42 -25.15
CA THR A 964 12.41 19.82 -26.08
C THR A 964 11.17 20.36 -25.37
N CYS A 965 10.93 19.99 -24.11
CA CYS A 965 9.93 20.61 -23.23
C CYS A 965 10.15 22.14 -23.11
N ASN A 966 11.42 22.58 -23.01
CA ASN A 966 11.78 23.99 -22.86
C ASN A 966 11.48 24.87 -24.10
N LEU A 967 11.14 24.28 -25.25
CA LEU A 967 10.61 25.04 -26.39
C LEU A 967 9.30 25.75 -26.05
N TRP A 968 8.47 25.14 -25.20
CA TRP A 968 7.25 25.77 -24.69
C TRP A 968 7.57 26.91 -23.72
N SER A 969 8.53 26.71 -22.82
CA SER A 969 9.01 27.75 -21.90
C SER A 969 9.48 28.99 -22.65
N VAL A 970 10.37 28.85 -23.64
CA VAL A 970 10.83 29.99 -24.45
C VAL A 970 9.68 30.61 -25.25
N TYR A 971 8.84 29.80 -25.92
CA TYR A 971 7.74 30.32 -26.75
C TYR A 971 6.73 31.16 -25.97
N VAL A 972 6.30 30.70 -24.80
CA VAL A 972 5.30 31.41 -23.98
C VAL A 972 5.90 32.70 -23.39
N ASN A 973 7.14 32.64 -22.89
CA ASN A 973 7.80 33.82 -22.34
C ASN A 973 7.99 34.91 -23.40
N GLU A 974 8.50 34.55 -24.60
CA GLU A 974 8.71 35.50 -25.68
C GLU A 974 7.42 36.05 -26.28
N THR A 975 6.42 35.18 -26.53
CA THR A 975 5.25 35.55 -27.38
C THR A 975 3.96 35.86 -26.63
N VAL A 976 3.89 35.58 -25.32
CA VAL A 976 2.74 35.93 -24.47
C VAL A 976 3.15 36.92 -23.37
N LEU A 977 4.23 36.63 -22.65
CA LEU A 977 4.68 37.46 -21.53
C LEU A 977 5.52 38.66 -21.99
N ASN A 978 6.13 38.59 -23.18
CA ASN A 978 7.10 39.55 -23.73
C ASN A 978 8.41 39.63 -22.91
N THR A 979 8.75 38.52 -22.26
CA THR A 979 10.00 38.33 -21.50
C THR A 979 11.07 37.74 -22.42
N PRO A 980 12.21 38.43 -22.64
CA PRO A 980 13.33 37.87 -23.38
C PRO A 980 13.89 36.60 -22.73
N ARG A 981 14.36 35.63 -23.53
CA ARG A 981 14.77 34.30 -23.05
C ARG A 981 15.88 34.35 -22.00
N GLU A 982 16.80 35.30 -22.15
CA GLU A 982 17.92 35.58 -21.24
C GLU A 982 17.52 36.22 -19.91
N ARG A 983 16.25 36.62 -19.76
CA ARG A 983 15.63 36.99 -18.46
C ARG A 983 14.72 35.89 -17.93
N ALA A 984 14.07 35.13 -18.82
CA ALA A 984 13.20 34.02 -18.44
C ALA A 984 13.97 32.81 -17.86
N HIS A 985 15.25 32.63 -18.23
CA HIS A 985 16.13 31.65 -17.61
C HIS A 985 17.61 32.06 -17.69
N GLU A 986 18.37 31.88 -16.61
CA GLU A 986 19.79 32.31 -16.51
C GLU A 986 20.70 31.56 -17.49
N GLU A 987 20.52 30.24 -17.64
CA GLU A 987 21.24 29.41 -18.63
C GLU A 987 21.10 29.87 -20.09
N LEU A 988 20.17 30.78 -20.40
CA LEU A 988 19.98 31.37 -21.72
C LEU A 988 20.63 32.75 -21.91
N LEU A 989 21.42 33.22 -20.93
CA LEU A 989 22.32 34.37 -21.10
C LEU A 989 23.26 34.15 -22.30
N PRO A 990 23.42 35.12 -23.23
CA PRO A 990 24.14 34.91 -24.49
C PRO A 990 25.57 34.35 -24.35
N GLU A 991 26.31 34.78 -23.33
CA GLU A 991 27.69 34.33 -23.11
C GLU A 991 27.74 32.89 -22.56
N LEU A 992 26.82 32.50 -21.67
CA LEU A 992 26.70 31.11 -21.19
C LEU A 992 26.31 30.16 -22.32
N ARG A 993 25.36 30.57 -23.16
CA ARG A 993 24.98 29.82 -24.37
C ARG A 993 26.17 29.62 -25.31
N LYS A 994 26.92 30.70 -25.59
CA LYS A 994 28.13 30.65 -26.41
C LYS A 994 29.18 29.72 -25.82
N GLU A 995 29.51 29.85 -24.53
CA GLU A 995 30.47 28.98 -23.84
C GLU A 995 30.04 27.50 -23.90
N ARG A 996 28.75 27.22 -23.67
CA ARG A 996 28.16 25.87 -23.77
C ARG A 996 28.36 25.27 -25.17
N ILE A 997 28.09 26.05 -26.23
CA ILE A 997 28.31 25.63 -27.62
C ILE A 997 29.80 25.37 -27.88
N GLU A 998 30.69 26.31 -27.52
CA GLU A 998 32.14 26.17 -27.73
C GLU A 998 32.71 24.94 -27.00
N ASN A 999 32.31 24.71 -25.75
CA ASN A 999 32.74 23.56 -24.95
C ASN A 999 32.21 22.23 -25.50
N TYR A 1000 30.92 22.14 -25.87
CA TYR A 1000 30.35 20.91 -26.44
C TYR A 1000 30.97 20.58 -27.80
N ILE A 1001 31.17 21.58 -28.68
CA ILE A 1001 31.81 21.35 -29.99
C ILE A 1001 33.27 20.91 -29.84
N LYS A 1002 34.02 21.53 -28.93
CA LYS A 1002 35.43 21.19 -28.70
C LYS A 1002 35.65 19.84 -28.03
N ASN A 1003 34.89 19.51 -26.98
CA ASN A 1003 35.18 18.39 -26.08
C ASN A 1003 34.09 17.30 -26.01
N GLY A 1004 32.83 17.67 -26.21
CA GLY A 1004 31.67 16.78 -25.97
C GLY A 1004 31.46 15.68 -27.00
N GLN A 1005 30.59 14.74 -26.68
CA GLN A 1005 30.10 13.63 -27.49
C GLN A 1005 28.58 13.56 -27.42
N LEU A 1006 27.92 12.74 -28.24
CA LEU A 1006 26.45 12.66 -28.24
C LEU A 1006 25.86 12.23 -26.86
N LYS A 1007 26.61 11.47 -26.05
CA LYS A 1007 26.22 11.16 -24.67
C LYS A 1007 26.16 12.38 -23.74
N ASP A 1008 26.90 13.45 -24.07
CA ASP A 1008 26.95 14.72 -23.33
C ASP A 1008 25.99 15.78 -23.95
N PHE A 1009 25.08 15.34 -24.83
CA PHE A 1009 24.05 16.15 -25.46
C PHE A 1009 22.77 16.03 -24.62
N GLU A 1010 22.66 16.88 -23.60
CA GLU A 1010 21.63 16.86 -22.55
C GLU A 1010 21.16 18.26 -22.17
N LEU A 1011 20.04 18.38 -21.46
CA LEU A 1011 19.53 19.63 -20.85
C LEU A 1011 19.57 20.83 -21.83
N PHE A 1012 20.16 21.95 -21.41
CA PHE A 1012 20.35 23.16 -22.22
C PHE A 1012 21.29 22.94 -23.42
N THR A 1013 22.25 22.03 -23.34
CA THR A 1013 23.15 21.69 -24.47
C THR A 1013 22.38 21.02 -25.60
N ALA A 1014 21.42 20.15 -25.24
CA ALA A 1014 20.51 19.54 -26.20
C ALA A 1014 19.49 20.54 -26.78
N LEU A 1015 19.12 21.57 -26.02
CA LEU A 1015 18.19 22.64 -26.45
C LEU A 1015 18.81 23.62 -27.47
N GLU A 1016 20.10 23.92 -27.38
CA GLU A 1016 20.78 24.90 -28.25
C GLU A 1016 20.52 24.76 -29.76
N PRO A 1017 20.66 23.59 -30.42
CA PRO A 1017 20.38 23.48 -31.85
C PRO A 1017 18.93 23.83 -32.20
N TYR A 1018 17.98 23.57 -31.30
CA TYR A 1018 16.58 23.93 -31.53
C TYR A 1018 16.38 25.45 -31.43
N LEU A 1019 17.04 26.11 -30.47
CA LEU A 1019 17.04 27.57 -30.36
C LEU A 1019 17.70 28.24 -31.58
N GLN A 1020 18.83 27.72 -32.06
CA GLN A 1020 19.49 28.22 -33.27
C GLN A 1020 18.62 28.09 -34.53
N LEU A 1021 17.87 27.00 -34.67
CA LEU A 1021 16.90 26.83 -35.76
C LEU A 1021 15.70 27.79 -35.62
N GLN A 1022 15.26 28.08 -34.39
CA GLN A 1022 14.20 29.04 -34.11
C GLN A 1022 14.66 30.48 -34.36
N GLU A 1023 15.90 30.83 -34.02
CA GLU A 1023 16.51 32.14 -34.28
C GLU A 1023 16.65 32.40 -35.78
N ALA A 1024 16.98 31.36 -36.55
CA ALA A 1024 17.18 31.45 -38.00
C ALA A 1024 15.89 31.40 -38.84
N PHE A 1025 14.89 30.62 -38.42
CA PHE A 1025 13.71 30.30 -39.23
C PHE A 1025 12.35 30.58 -38.54
N GLY A 1026 12.37 31.04 -37.29
CA GLY A 1026 11.18 31.35 -36.49
C GLY A 1026 10.45 30.13 -35.92
N TRP A 1027 9.27 30.38 -35.35
CA TRP A 1027 8.42 29.36 -34.72
C TRP A 1027 7.48 28.62 -35.71
N GLU A 1028 7.25 29.16 -36.90
CA GLU A 1028 6.39 28.56 -37.94
C GLU A 1028 6.86 27.18 -38.45
N PRO A 1029 8.18 26.93 -38.66
CA PRO A 1029 8.70 25.60 -38.95
C PRO A 1029 8.30 24.55 -37.91
N TYR A 1030 8.48 24.84 -36.63
CA TYR A 1030 8.14 23.94 -35.53
C TYR A 1030 6.68 23.51 -35.57
N MET A 1031 5.77 24.48 -35.66
CA MET A 1031 4.32 24.21 -35.71
C MET A 1031 3.96 23.29 -36.87
N ARG A 1032 4.51 23.53 -38.08
CA ARG A 1032 4.20 22.69 -39.24
C ARG A 1032 4.82 21.29 -39.15
N ILE A 1033 5.98 21.16 -38.51
CA ILE A 1033 6.64 19.86 -38.27
C ILE A 1033 5.85 19.05 -37.23
N PHE A 1034 5.50 19.63 -36.08
CA PHE A 1034 4.66 18.95 -35.08
C PHE A 1034 3.28 18.56 -35.65
N ALA A 1035 2.66 19.44 -36.44
CA ALA A 1035 1.43 19.17 -37.16
C ALA A 1035 1.57 18.13 -38.30
N GLU A 1036 2.79 17.80 -38.75
CA GLU A 1036 3.06 16.70 -39.67
C GLU A 1036 3.27 15.39 -38.89
N TYR A 1037 4.11 15.40 -37.85
CA TYR A 1037 4.40 14.24 -37.01
C TYR A 1037 3.13 13.65 -36.38
N GLN A 1038 2.19 14.49 -35.92
CA GLN A 1038 0.87 14.05 -35.41
C GLN A 1038 -0.01 13.31 -36.44
N LYS A 1039 0.39 13.29 -37.73
CA LYS A 1039 -0.28 12.58 -38.83
C LYS A 1039 0.57 11.44 -39.39
N MET A 1040 1.80 11.25 -38.90
CA MET A 1040 2.65 10.14 -39.32
C MET A 1040 2.23 8.85 -38.62
N THR A 1041 1.96 7.81 -39.41
CA THR A 1041 1.64 6.45 -38.92
C THR A 1041 2.87 5.52 -38.91
N GLN A 1042 4.01 6.01 -39.36
CA GLN A 1042 5.29 5.31 -39.40
C GLN A 1042 6.38 6.28 -38.91
N ILE A 1043 6.88 6.01 -37.72
CA ILE A 1043 7.90 6.79 -37.01
C ILE A 1043 8.94 5.77 -36.50
N PRO A 1044 10.26 6.00 -36.66
CA PRO A 1044 11.27 5.08 -36.15
C PRO A 1044 11.26 5.00 -34.62
N GLU A 1045 11.59 3.82 -34.08
CA GLU A 1045 11.71 3.61 -32.64
C GLU A 1045 13.12 3.97 -32.15
N ASP A 1046 14.16 3.80 -32.98
CA ASP A 1046 15.55 4.11 -32.65
C ASP A 1046 15.88 5.61 -32.79
N ASN A 1047 16.61 6.15 -31.81
CA ASN A 1047 16.99 7.57 -31.78
C ASN A 1047 17.78 8.01 -33.02
N GLU A 1048 18.69 7.17 -33.54
CA GLU A 1048 19.47 7.50 -34.74
C GLU A 1048 18.55 7.82 -35.93
N SER A 1049 17.58 6.96 -36.21
CA SER A 1049 16.65 7.15 -37.33
C SER A 1049 15.61 8.24 -37.05
N LYS A 1050 15.20 8.46 -35.79
CA LYS A 1050 14.39 9.63 -35.40
C LYS A 1050 15.12 10.95 -35.64
N MET A 1051 16.38 11.07 -35.22
CA MET A 1051 17.23 12.25 -35.45
C MET A 1051 17.44 12.53 -36.95
N ASN A 1052 17.63 11.47 -37.74
CA ASN A 1052 17.69 11.58 -39.20
C ASN A 1052 16.34 12.04 -39.81
N LEU A 1053 15.21 11.50 -39.34
CA LEU A 1053 13.88 11.93 -39.77
C LEU A 1053 13.62 13.41 -39.42
N TRP A 1054 14.00 13.84 -38.21
CA TRP A 1054 13.89 15.25 -37.80
C TRP A 1054 14.73 16.17 -38.70
N ALA A 1055 15.99 15.81 -38.94
CA ALA A 1055 16.87 16.57 -39.83
C ALA A 1055 16.34 16.63 -41.28
N GLU A 1056 15.74 15.54 -41.79
CA GLU A 1056 15.04 15.57 -43.08
C GLU A 1056 13.82 16.49 -43.06
N LYS A 1057 12.92 16.34 -42.08
CA LYS A 1057 11.66 17.10 -42.00
C LYS A 1057 11.90 18.59 -41.83
N PHE A 1058 12.85 18.98 -40.99
CA PHE A 1058 13.21 20.39 -40.81
C PHE A 1058 13.79 20.98 -42.11
N SER A 1059 14.71 20.26 -42.77
CA SER A 1059 15.28 20.66 -44.07
C SER A 1059 14.19 20.80 -45.16
N GLN A 1060 13.26 19.84 -45.22
CA GLN A 1060 12.10 19.87 -46.12
C GLN A 1060 11.17 21.05 -45.84
N GLN A 1061 10.99 21.47 -44.58
CA GLN A 1061 10.14 22.60 -44.21
C GLN A 1061 10.78 23.96 -44.52
N VAL A 1062 12.07 24.16 -44.20
CA VAL A 1062 12.77 25.45 -44.43
C VAL A 1062 13.38 25.61 -45.83
N LYS A 1063 13.38 24.54 -46.65
CA LYS A 1063 13.98 24.49 -48.00
C LYS A 1063 15.47 24.88 -47.98
N ARG A 1064 16.22 24.28 -47.05
CA ARG A 1064 17.69 24.35 -46.95
C ARG A 1064 18.23 22.96 -46.64
N ASP A 1065 19.45 22.68 -47.07
CA ASP A 1065 20.20 21.55 -46.54
C ASP A 1065 20.74 21.89 -45.14
N LEU A 1066 20.20 21.21 -44.12
CA LEU A 1066 20.61 21.33 -42.72
C LEU A 1066 21.52 20.16 -42.27
N ALA A 1067 21.86 19.20 -43.13
CA ALA A 1067 22.74 18.10 -42.74
C ALA A 1067 24.08 18.59 -42.14
N PRO A 1068 24.77 19.62 -42.69
CA PRO A 1068 26.00 20.16 -42.09
C PRO A 1068 25.79 20.82 -40.71
N PHE A 1069 24.57 21.27 -40.39
CA PHE A 1069 24.25 21.86 -39.09
C PHE A 1069 24.12 20.79 -38.01
N PHE A 1070 23.32 19.76 -38.26
CA PHE A 1070 23.16 18.65 -37.31
C PHE A 1070 24.46 17.83 -37.17
N GLN A 1071 25.24 17.69 -38.25
CA GLN A 1071 26.58 17.07 -38.18
C GLN A 1071 27.57 17.88 -37.32
N ALA A 1072 27.52 19.22 -37.34
CA ALA A 1072 28.31 20.04 -36.42
C ALA A 1072 27.93 19.76 -34.95
N TRP A 1073 26.64 19.61 -34.67
CA TRP A 1073 26.09 19.18 -33.38
C TRP A 1073 26.33 17.70 -33.03
N LYS A 1074 27.14 16.99 -33.83
CA LYS A 1074 27.55 15.58 -33.63
C LYS A 1074 26.38 14.57 -33.71
N TRP A 1075 25.26 14.95 -34.33
CA TRP A 1075 24.16 14.04 -34.62
C TRP A 1075 24.58 12.99 -35.68
N PRO A 1076 24.10 11.74 -35.59
CA PRO A 1076 24.48 10.63 -36.48
C PRO A 1076 23.76 10.70 -37.84
N ILE A 1077 23.94 11.79 -38.59
CA ILE A 1077 23.28 12.02 -39.88
C ILE A 1077 23.86 11.09 -40.95
N LYS A 1078 23.02 10.18 -41.46
CA LYS A 1078 23.33 9.16 -42.47
C LYS A 1078 23.83 9.83 -43.74
N LYS A 1079 24.88 9.25 -44.35
CA LYS A 1079 25.57 9.79 -45.53
C LYS A 1079 24.61 9.92 -46.73
N GLU A 1080 23.69 8.99 -46.83
CA GLU A 1080 22.65 8.91 -47.85
C GLU A 1080 21.64 10.04 -47.70
N LEU A 1081 21.27 10.39 -46.46
CA LEU A 1081 20.42 11.54 -46.17
C LEU A 1081 21.14 12.86 -46.45
N SER A 1082 22.39 13.00 -46.02
CA SER A 1082 23.21 14.18 -46.33
C SER A 1082 23.32 14.41 -47.84
N GLN A 1083 23.59 13.36 -48.63
CA GLN A 1083 23.60 13.45 -50.10
C GLN A 1083 22.21 13.73 -50.72
N LYS A 1084 21.13 13.23 -50.11
CA LYS A 1084 19.75 13.50 -50.53
C LYS A 1084 19.39 14.97 -50.33
N LEU A 1085 19.69 15.53 -49.16
CA LEU A 1085 19.40 16.93 -48.82
C LEU A 1085 20.23 17.91 -49.65
N ALA A 1086 21.54 17.68 -49.78
CA ALA A 1086 22.44 18.51 -50.60
C ALA A 1086 22.10 18.51 -52.11
N ARG A 1087 21.36 17.51 -52.60
CA ARG A 1087 20.81 17.47 -53.97
C ARG A 1087 19.43 18.13 -54.10
N ALA A 1088 18.65 18.15 -53.02
CA ALA A 1088 17.27 18.63 -53.02
C ALA A 1088 17.13 20.11 -52.65
N PHE A 1089 18.04 20.65 -51.84
CA PHE A 1089 17.96 22.00 -51.28
C PHE A 1089 19.31 22.72 -51.34
N PRO A 1090 19.32 24.06 -51.46
CA PRO A 1090 20.56 24.83 -51.36
C PRO A 1090 21.13 24.76 -49.93
N THR A 1091 22.46 24.72 -49.83
CA THR A 1091 23.19 24.76 -48.56
C THR A 1091 22.78 25.98 -47.74
N TRP A 1092 22.58 25.80 -46.42
CA TRP A 1092 22.35 26.93 -45.52
C TRP A 1092 23.60 27.83 -45.43
N ALA A 1093 23.52 29.02 -46.02
CA ALA A 1093 24.63 29.97 -46.06
C ALA A 1093 24.86 30.60 -44.68
N GLU A 1094 23.78 30.86 -43.95
CA GLU A 1094 23.71 31.56 -42.67
C GLU A 1094 23.82 30.60 -41.45
N ASN A 1095 24.23 29.34 -41.66
CA ASN A 1095 24.42 28.34 -40.61
C ASN A 1095 25.37 28.86 -39.50
N PRO A 1096 24.88 29.07 -38.25
CA PRO A 1096 25.63 29.69 -37.17
C PRO A 1096 26.78 28.82 -36.66
N MET A 1097 26.79 27.51 -36.96
CA MET A 1097 27.83 26.60 -36.51
C MET A 1097 29.15 26.77 -37.28
N LYS A 1098 29.14 27.45 -38.43
CA LYS A 1098 30.35 27.70 -39.24
C LYS A 1098 31.49 28.36 -38.48
N GLN A 1099 31.18 29.21 -37.49
CA GLN A 1099 32.19 29.87 -36.64
C GLN A 1099 32.86 28.92 -35.63
N TYR A 1100 32.24 27.77 -35.32
CA TYR A 1100 32.73 26.79 -34.34
C TYR A 1100 33.35 25.55 -35.00
N VAL A 1101 33.13 25.32 -36.30
CA VAL A 1101 33.67 24.16 -37.06
C VAL A 1101 34.61 24.54 -38.21
N SER A 1102 34.98 25.82 -38.32
CA SER A 1102 36.12 26.23 -39.14
C SER A 1102 37.42 26.07 -38.34
N PRO A 1103 38.54 25.65 -38.97
CA PRO A 1103 39.81 25.39 -38.29
C PRO A 1103 40.60 26.66 -37.93
#